data_AF-A0A3F3PVU4-F1
#
_entry.id   AF-A0A3F3PVU4-F1
#
_cell.length_a   1.000
_cell.length_b   1.000
_cell.length_c   1.000
_cell.angle_alpha   90.00
_cell.angle_beta   90.00
_cell.angle_gamma   90.00
#
_symmetry.space_group_name_H-M   'P 1'
#
loop_
_entity.id
_entity.type
_entity.pdbx_description
1 polymer ?
#
loop_
_entity_poly.entity_id
_entity_poly.type
_entity_poly.pdbx_seq_one_letter_code
_entity_poly.pdbx_strand_id
1 'polypeptide(L)'
;MATPASALSSHERTRVEDYLNDKLQVSADLESLDSLLSSLRAQHELQRKQLAEAHEALSNATKASNDHAEATRKQAEAFNEQQADIDRRLKELTGSDSSDEAAKRFEASIEKLRRLEISRGYMTLLKEAEDLSKDALNNIKDQPRTAIQSYTRLRNIAQSLRDAQPAAEGAAPHLVDYVGKLSSALREQMKSDFAQRLQGTMEQMKWPSKDLHFPEDIQAQWRENVELLLDLQKPELKSHASVPKNHGAEPPVLLPLEVMVHPLELRFKYHFSGDKPTNRLDKPEYFLAHVMDLINNFGGFFASFLQPIFDQEAQNVGTDMGWNFYNASHAYITALLPVLTHKIATFLPQISNHPQLLSHFMHELMNFDNEVRESWNYLPDPYSTEDWRGMTWEVLTKQGWFDRWLQIEKEFALARYKEIVDTPDSGHIDYEGVDLTSTKPTKAAIRVNDLLETITERYQPLSSFSQKLRFLIDIQITIFDQFHERLHSALEAYLAMTSAIGRTVQGADAASIEGVAGLERLCRVFGSAEYLEKKMEDWSNEVFFVELWTELQDRVRQNKDGGKNVAGTMSIADVASRTSQAVNNNHDRSTGASSSEGALFDETASAYRRLRLRSESIITSTLTSNVRSALKPYSRVSTWASIATSNTTAPLPPTSDLAPAMRTLSTEITFLSRALGVAPLRRIIRQVLLAIQTYLWSNVLTRNTFSASGAAQFISDVEHLCSVVDAALGSGAGQATAGSSIKSINKLAESLILLGLENSADAKTTATTEDSEVDGDTRPGLWEVEKRLFKDNESARVVLAELGIESLTEAEARSVLERRAEIGN
;
A
#
# COMPACT_ATOMS: atom_id res chain seq x y z
N MET A 1 41.63 60.27 38.02
CA MET A 1 40.42 61.09 38.24
C MET A 1 39.22 60.18 38.02
N ALA A 2 38.42 59.98 39.06
CA ALA A 2 37.22 59.13 39.03
C ALA A 2 36.24 59.68 38.00
N THR A 3 36.05 58.94 36.90
CA THR A 3 35.01 59.21 35.91
C THR A 3 33.68 58.67 36.44
N PRO A 4 32.60 59.46 36.38
CA PRO A 4 31.33 59.12 37.02
C PRO A 4 30.68 57.93 36.33
N ALA A 5 30.05 57.05 37.12
CA ALA A 5 29.22 55.96 36.61
C ALA A 5 28.16 56.55 35.66
N SER A 6 28.26 56.20 34.38
CA SER A 6 27.28 56.55 33.36
C SER A 6 25.88 56.15 33.84
N ALA A 7 25.04 57.13 34.13
CA ALA A 7 23.66 56.88 34.50
C ALA A 7 22.97 56.21 33.31
N LEU A 8 22.62 54.92 33.47
CA LEU A 8 21.85 54.16 32.48
C LEU A 8 20.64 54.98 32.02
N SER A 9 20.40 55.06 30.71
CA SER A 9 19.20 55.71 30.16
C SER A 9 17.93 55.03 30.66
N SER A 10 16.77 55.70 30.61
CA SER A 10 15.52 55.11 31.14
C SER A 10 15.20 53.77 30.47
N HIS A 11 15.46 53.66 29.16
CA HIS A 11 15.26 52.45 28.38
C HIS A 11 16.22 51.30 28.76
N GLU A 12 17.48 51.62 29.06
CA GLU A 12 18.44 50.61 29.54
C GLU A 12 18.10 50.12 30.94
N ARG A 13 17.57 50.99 31.82
CA ARG A 13 17.08 50.57 33.13
C ARG A 13 15.89 49.64 33.01
N THR A 14 14.90 49.98 32.18
CA THR A 14 13.74 49.09 31.94
C THR A 14 14.17 47.75 31.40
N ARG A 15 15.14 47.69 30.47
CA ARG A 15 15.67 46.42 29.95
C ARG A 15 16.40 45.59 31.00
N VAL A 16 17.19 46.22 31.87
CA VAL A 16 17.88 45.51 32.95
C VAL A 16 16.87 45.02 33.99
N GLU A 17 15.86 45.82 34.30
CA GLU A 17 14.78 45.47 35.22
C GLU A 17 13.92 44.32 34.68
N ASP A 18 13.51 44.37 33.41
CA ASP A 18 12.80 43.28 32.72
C ASP A 18 13.62 42.00 32.67
N TYR A 19 14.93 42.09 32.40
CA TYR A 19 15.80 40.93 32.37
C TYR A 19 15.99 40.29 33.75
N LEU A 20 16.11 41.10 34.81
CA LEU A 20 16.20 40.61 36.17
C LEU A 20 14.87 39.99 36.64
N ASN A 21 13.74 40.62 36.33
CA ASN A 21 12.41 40.09 36.64
C ASN A 21 12.11 38.80 35.85
N ASP A 22 12.60 38.66 34.62
CA ASP A 22 12.45 37.43 33.83
C ASP A 22 13.27 36.26 34.41
N LYS A 23 14.48 36.56 34.90
CA LYS A 23 15.43 35.53 35.35
C LYS A 23 15.36 35.17 36.84
N LEU A 24 14.76 36.03 37.67
CA LEU A 24 14.60 35.82 39.11
C LEU A 24 13.13 36.00 39.48
N GLN A 25 12.31 34.98 39.18
CA GLN A 25 10.86 35.04 39.38
C GLN A 25 10.43 34.50 40.75
N VAL A 26 11.19 33.55 41.32
CA VAL A 26 10.88 32.88 42.58
C VAL A 26 12.11 32.83 43.49
N SER A 27 11.92 32.71 44.81
CA SER A 27 13.03 32.75 45.79
C SER A 27 14.08 31.64 45.59
N ALA A 28 13.72 30.52 44.97
CA ALA A 28 14.65 29.44 44.63
C ALA A 28 15.63 29.82 43.51
N ASP A 29 15.27 30.78 42.65
CA ASP A 29 16.12 31.22 41.53
C ASP A 29 17.36 31.98 42.01
N LEU A 30 17.36 32.45 43.27
CA LEU A 30 18.53 33.05 43.92
C LEU A 30 19.68 32.04 44.11
N GLU A 31 19.40 30.73 44.14
CA GLU A 31 20.44 29.70 44.17
C GLU A 31 21.20 29.60 42.82
N SER A 32 20.58 30.03 41.72
CA SER A 32 21.18 30.04 40.39
C SER A 32 22.00 31.31 40.09
N LEU A 33 22.03 32.27 41.02
CA LEU A 33 22.55 33.62 40.79
C LEU A 33 24.06 33.64 40.50
N ASP A 34 24.83 32.73 41.11
CA ASP A 34 26.26 32.56 40.81
C ASP A 34 26.49 32.01 39.40
N SER A 35 25.64 31.08 38.94
CA SER A 35 25.69 30.55 37.58
C SER A 35 25.34 31.63 36.55
N LEU A 36 24.35 32.46 36.85
CA LEU A 36 23.89 33.56 35.98
C LEU A 36 24.90 34.72 35.94
N LEU A 37 25.57 35.02 37.06
CA LEU A 37 26.70 35.94 37.10
C LEU A 37 27.89 35.42 36.29
N SER A 38 28.18 34.11 36.37
CA SER A 38 29.25 33.50 35.58
C SER A 38 28.95 33.53 34.07
N SER A 39 27.71 33.26 33.67
CA SER A 39 27.29 33.33 32.26
C SER A 39 27.32 34.77 31.73
N LEU A 40 26.87 35.75 32.53
CA LEU A 40 26.96 37.17 32.18
C LEU A 40 28.41 37.65 32.09
N ARG A 41 29.29 37.21 32.99
CA ARG A 41 30.74 37.51 32.90
C ARG A 41 31.36 36.91 31.66
N ALA A 42 31.03 35.66 31.32
CA ALA A 42 31.50 35.00 30.11
C ALA A 42 30.98 35.70 28.84
N GLN A 43 29.71 36.11 28.81
CA GLN A 43 29.15 36.91 27.71
C GLN A 43 29.82 38.29 27.60
N HIS A 44 30.09 38.95 28.72
CA HIS A 44 30.74 40.26 28.73
C HIS A 44 32.21 40.17 28.31
N GLU A 45 32.94 39.11 28.69
CA GLU A 45 34.29 38.84 28.17
C GLU A 45 34.27 38.53 26.67
N LEU A 46 33.32 37.72 26.20
CA LEU A 46 33.16 37.40 24.79
C LEU A 46 32.85 38.67 23.97
N GLN A 47 31.93 39.50 24.44
CA GLN A 47 31.60 40.77 23.79
C GLN A 47 32.78 41.73 23.80
N ARG A 48 33.55 41.82 24.90
CA ARG A 48 34.78 42.62 24.93
C ARG A 48 35.82 42.12 23.93
N LYS A 49 35.97 40.80 23.80
CA LYS A 49 36.87 40.19 22.84
C LYS A 49 36.44 40.48 21.41
N GLN A 50 35.15 40.32 21.11
CA GLN A 50 34.58 40.68 19.81
C GLN A 50 34.70 42.18 19.49
N LEU A 51 34.53 43.06 20.49
CA LEU A 51 34.73 44.50 20.31
C LEU A 51 36.20 44.85 20.07
N ALA A 52 37.13 44.18 20.77
CA ALA A 52 38.56 44.35 20.55
C ALA A 52 38.97 43.86 19.14
N GLU A 53 38.50 42.69 18.73
CA GLU A 53 38.72 42.14 17.38
C GLU A 53 38.09 43.02 16.30
N ALA A 54 36.89 43.56 16.54
CA ALA A 54 36.24 44.50 15.61
C ALA A 54 36.98 45.84 15.54
N HIS A 55 37.49 46.36 16.66
CA HIS A 55 38.32 47.56 16.66
C HIS A 55 39.66 47.34 15.98
N GLU A 56 40.28 46.17 16.16
CA GLU A 56 41.51 45.79 15.48
C GLU A 56 41.28 45.62 13.97
N ALA A 57 40.19 44.95 13.58
CA ALA A 57 39.79 44.83 12.18
C ALA A 57 39.45 46.18 11.55
N LEU A 58 38.74 47.06 12.26
CA LEU A 58 38.45 48.43 11.80
C LEU A 58 39.74 49.25 11.70
N SER A 59 40.65 49.17 12.68
CA SER A 59 41.94 49.85 12.66
C SER A 59 42.81 49.35 11.51
N ASN A 60 42.86 48.03 11.28
CA ASN A 60 43.59 47.42 10.18
C ASN A 60 42.97 47.77 8.83
N ALA A 61 41.64 47.80 8.71
CA ALA A 61 40.94 48.22 7.50
C ALA A 61 41.11 49.72 7.24
N THR A 62 41.08 50.56 8.28
CA THR A 62 41.29 52.01 8.16
C THR A 62 42.75 52.31 7.82
N LYS A 63 43.69 51.59 8.43
CA LYS A 63 45.11 51.68 8.10
C LYS A 63 45.37 51.18 6.68
N ALA A 64 44.82 50.04 6.28
CA ALA A 64 44.91 49.55 4.90
C ALA A 64 44.23 50.51 3.92
N SER A 65 43.13 51.15 4.28
CA SER A 65 42.46 52.16 3.46
C SER A 65 43.26 53.44 3.36
N ASN A 66 43.92 53.88 4.44
CA ASN A 66 44.79 55.05 4.43
C ASN A 66 46.11 54.76 3.71
N ASP A 67 46.70 53.59 3.92
CA ASP A 67 47.89 53.11 3.21
C ASP A 67 47.57 52.95 1.72
N HIS A 68 46.37 52.46 1.38
CA HIS A 68 45.88 52.41 0.00
C HIS A 68 45.63 53.82 -0.53
N ALA A 69 44.97 54.71 0.21
CA ALA A 69 44.76 56.09 -0.21
C ALA A 69 46.07 56.87 -0.38
N GLU A 70 47.07 56.62 0.47
CA GLU A 70 48.40 57.22 0.38
C GLU A 70 49.22 56.58 -0.74
N ALA A 71 49.11 55.26 -0.95
CA ALA A 71 49.73 54.58 -2.09
C ALA A 71 49.10 55.01 -3.41
N THR A 72 47.77 55.19 -3.47
CA THR A 72 47.03 55.73 -4.61
C THR A 72 47.35 57.20 -4.79
N ARG A 73 47.51 58.00 -3.72
CA ARG A 73 47.96 59.40 -3.83
C ARG A 73 49.40 59.48 -4.30
N LYS A 74 50.31 58.65 -3.80
CA LYS A 74 51.70 58.55 -4.29
C LYS A 74 51.75 58.03 -5.71
N GLN A 75 50.91 57.09 -6.09
CA GLN A 75 50.75 56.65 -7.47
C GLN A 75 50.13 57.75 -8.33
N ALA A 76 49.20 58.55 -7.81
CA ALA A 76 48.62 59.68 -8.54
C ALA A 76 49.59 60.85 -8.65
N GLU A 77 50.43 61.10 -7.64
CA GLU A 77 51.53 62.08 -7.67
C GLU A 77 52.65 61.59 -8.59
N ALA A 78 53.06 60.33 -8.50
CA ALA A 78 54.03 59.72 -9.41
C ALA A 78 53.47 59.62 -10.84
N PHE A 79 52.17 59.36 -10.99
CA PHE A 79 51.48 59.39 -12.27
C PHE A 79 51.38 60.82 -12.78
N ASN A 80 51.13 61.82 -11.93
CA ASN A 80 51.13 63.23 -12.33
C ASN A 80 52.53 63.75 -12.65
N GLU A 81 53.57 63.28 -11.96
CA GLU A 81 54.97 63.56 -12.29
C GLU A 81 55.39 62.84 -13.57
N GLN A 82 54.97 61.58 -13.76
CA GLN A 82 55.14 60.86 -15.02
C GLN A 82 54.31 61.50 -16.13
N GLN A 83 53.11 61.99 -15.87
CA GLN A 83 52.24 62.68 -16.80
C GLN A 83 52.81 64.06 -17.10
N ALA A 84 53.44 64.75 -16.16
CA ALA A 84 54.14 66.01 -16.40
C ALA A 84 55.48 65.80 -17.11
N ASP A 85 56.19 64.70 -16.85
CA ASP A 85 57.39 64.27 -17.59
C ASP A 85 57.03 63.81 -19.00
N ILE A 86 55.94 63.06 -19.16
CA ILE A 86 55.32 62.68 -20.42
C ILE A 86 54.83 63.95 -21.09
N ASP A 87 54.09 64.85 -20.48
CA ASP A 87 53.60 66.09 -21.08
C ASP A 87 54.75 67.05 -21.41
N ARG A 88 55.87 67.02 -20.68
CA ARG A 88 57.12 67.73 -21.01
C ARG A 88 57.81 67.07 -22.20
N ARG A 89 57.98 65.74 -22.18
CA ARG A 89 58.52 64.93 -23.29
C ARG A 89 57.62 64.95 -24.51
N LEU A 90 56.32 65.08 -24.32
CA LEU A 90 55.26 65.14 -25.29
C LEU A 90 55.13 66.58 -25.74
N LYS A 91 55.44 67.64 -24.97
CA LYS A 91 55.74 68.99 -25.51
C LYS A 91 57.04 69.03 -26.32
N GLU A 92 58.07 68.29 -25.89
CA GLU A 92 59.32 68.13 -26.63
C GLU A 92 59.12 67.28 -27.90
N LEU A 93 58.24 66.27 -27.87
CA LEU A 93 57.85 65.43 -29.03
C LEU A 93 56.76 66.08 -29.90
N THR A 94 55.80 66.82 -29.34
CA THR A 94 54.73 67.57 -30.05
C THR A 94 55.18 68.96 -30.50
N GLY A 95 56.40 69.37 -30.12
CA GLY A 95 57.19 70.27 -30.96
C GLY A 95 57.55 69.66 -32.32
N SER A 96 57.31 68.35 -32.51
CA SER A 96 57.24 67.69 -33.82
C SER A 96 55.85 67.10 -34.05
N ASP A 97 55.04 67.76 -34.87
CA ASP A 97 53.65 67.41 -35.21
C ASP A 97 53.43 66.03 -35.89
N SER A 98 54.40 65.10 -35.85
CA SER A 98 54.39 63.88 -36.66
C SER A 98 54.04 62.57 -35.93
N SER A 99 54.08 62.51 -34.59
CA SER A 99 53.99 61.24 -33.83
C SER A 99 52.57 60.89 -33.31
N ASP A 100 51.81 61.85 -32.77
CA ASP A 100 50.48 61.61 -32.18
C ASP A 100 49.39 61.30 -33.22
N GLU A 101 49.54 61.88 -34.41
CA GLU A 101 48.67 61.57 -35.55
C GLU A 101 48.96 60.17 -36.11
N ALA A 102 50.20 59.67 -35.99
CA ALA A 102 50.57 58.33 -36.43
C ALA A 102 49.98 57.24 -35.51
N ALA A 103 50.07 57.40 -34.18
CA ALA A 103 49.49 56.44 -33.23
C ALA A 103 47.96 56.34 -33.32
N LYS A 104 47.24 57.48 -33.39
CA LYS A 104 45.79 57.49 -33.64
C LYS A 104 45.42 56.89 -35.00
N ARG A 105 46.22 57.14 -36.05
CA ARG A 105 46.05 56.47 -37.36
C ARG A 105 46.29 54.97 -37.25
N PHE A 106 47.26 54.50 -36.47
CA PHE A 106 47.53 53.07 -36.25
C PHE A 106 46.44 52.38 -35.46
N GLU A 107 45.94 52.98 -34.39
CA GLU A 107 44.86 52.40 -33.57
C GLU A 107 43.53 52.35 -34.33
N ALA A 108 43.20 53.42 -35.08
CA ALA A 108 42.08 53.41 -36.03
C ALA A 108 42.28 52.38 -37.15
N SER A 109 43.52 52.16 -37.60
CA SER A 109 43.85 51.13 -38.60
C SER A 109 43.76 49.71 -38.03
N ILE A 110 44.14 49.48 -36.77
CA ILE A 110 44.03 48.19 -36.07
C ILE A 110 42.57 47.86 -35.77
N GLU A 111 41.77 48.81 -35.33
CA GLU A 111 40.32 48.61 -35.14
C GLU A 111 39.62 48.36 -36.49
N LYS A 112 40.01 49.08 -37.55
CA LYS A 112 39.55 48.79 -38.91
C LYS A 112 39.98 47.41 -39.39
N LEU A 113 41.21 46.98 -39.08
CA LEU A 113 41.71 45.64 -39.39
C LEU A 113 40.93 44.58 -38.62
N ARG A 114 40.67 44.77 -37.32
CA ARG A 114 39.88 43.85 -36.49
C ARG A 114 38.44 43.73 -36.99
N ARG A 115 37.80 44.83 -37.35
CA ARG A 115 36.47 44.81 -38.01
C ARG A 115 36.50 44.11 -39.35
N LEU A 116 37.56 44.31 -40.14
CA LEU A 116 37.78 43.58 -41.40
C LEU A 116 37.98 42.09 -41.16
N GLU A 117 38.69 41.69 -40.10
CA GLU A 117 38.89 40.28 -39.76
C GLU A 117 37.62 39.61 -39.26
N ILE A 118 36.83 40.28 -38.40
CA ILE A 118 35.53 39.79 -37.93
C ILE A 118 34.55 39.69 -39.11
N SER A 119 34.45 40.73 -39.94
CA SER A 119 33.57 40.71 -41.12
C SER A 119 34.02 39.68 -42.15
N ARG A 120 35.33 39.49 -42.36
CA ARG A 120 35.88 38.39 -43.17
C ARG A 120 35.49 37.04 -42.57
N GLY A 121 35.70 36.81 -41.27
CA GLY A 121 35.32 35.57 -40.61
C GLY A 121 33.81 35.27 -40.72
N TYR A 122 32.98 36.29 -40.49
CA TYR A 122 31.53 36.22 -40.65
C TYR A 122 31.15 35.85 -42.09
N MET A 123 31.70 36.55 -43.09
CA MET A 123 31.40 36.29 -44.51
C MET A 123 31.92 34.93 -44.97
N THR A 124 33.07 34.48 -44.46
CA THR A 124 33.62 33.14 -44.76
C THR A 124 32.71 32.05 -44.20
N LEU A 125 32.25 32.17 -42.95
CA LEU A 125 31.32 31.21 -42.35
C LEU A 125 29.97 31.19 -43.06
N LEU A 126 29.43 32.37 -43.40
CA LEU A 126 28.20 32.49 -44.16
C LEU A 126 28.32 31.81 -45.53
N LYS A 127 29.42 32.08 -46.24
CA LYS A 127 29.70 31.48 -47.54
C LYS A 127 29.88 29.97 -47.43
N GLU A 128 30.64 29.47 -46.46
CA GLU A 128 30.82 28.03 -46.24
C GLU A 128 29.48 27.35 -45.95
N ALA A 129 28.63 27.95 -45.13
CA ALA A 129 27.30 27.41 -44.83
C ALA A 129 26.42 27.33 -46.08
N GLU A 130 26.41 28.37 -46.91
CA GLU A 130 25.67 28.39 -48.18
C GLU A 130 26.21 27.41 -49.22
N ASP A 131 27.54 27.32 -49.35
CA ASP A 131 28.20 26.41 -50.28
C ASP A 131 27.90 24.95 -49.87
N LEU A 132 28.00 24.61 -48.58
CA LEU A 132 27.60 23.29 -48.08
C LEU A 132 26.13 22.97 -48.33
N SER A 133 25.24 23.96 -48.19
CA SER A 133 23.83 23.78 -48.49
C SER A 133 23.59 23.54 -49.98
N LYS A 134 24.25 24.30 -50.86
CA LYS A 134 24.14 24.11 -52.32
C LYS A 134 24.72 22.77 -52.75
N ASP A 135 25.87 22.39 -52.21
CA ASP A 135 26.51 21.11 -52.50
C ASP A 135 25.64 19.93 -52.07
N ALA A 136 24.99 20.03 -50.90
CA ALA A 136 24.03 19.01 -50.45
C ALA A 136 22.83 18.92 -51.41
N LEU A 137 22.25 20.05 -51.81
CA LEU A 137 21.09 20.08 -52.72
C LEU A 137 21.42 19.59 -54.13
N ASN A 138 22.62 19.88 -54.64
CA ASN A 138 23.05 19.41 -55.96
C ASN A 138 23.28 17.89 -55.96
N ASN A 139 23.79 17.34 -54.86
CA ASN A 139 24.11 15.91 -54.77
C ASN A 139 22.97 15.05 -54.23
N ILE A 140 21.89 15.64 -53.70
CA ILE A 140 20.81 14.90 -53.03
C ILE A 140 20.27 13.75 -53.89
N LYS A 141 20.10 13.99 -55.21
CA LYS A 141 19.55 13.02 -56.17
C LYS A 141 20.54 11.92 -56.52
N ASP A 142 21.70 12.31 -57.05
CA ASP A 142 22.65 11.39 -57.68
C ASP A 142 23.64 10.75 -56.70
N GLN A 143 23.97 11.45 -55.61
CA GLN A 143 24.96 11.04 -54.60
C GLN A 143 24.46 11.33 -53.17
N PRO A 144 23.42 10.62 -52.71
CA PRO A 144 22.72 10.96 -51.46
C PRO A 144 23.63 10.88 -50.22
N ARG A 145 24.59 9.94 -50.18
CA ARG A 145 25.56 9.86 -49.06
C ARG A 145 26.51 11.06 -49.02
N THR A 146 26.94 11.59 -50.17
CA THR A 146 27.73 12.82 -50.25
C THR A 146 26.93 14.02 -49.76
N ALA A 147 25.64 14.09 -50.10
CA ALA A 147 24.75 15.14 -49.61
C ALA A 147 24.59 15.11 -48.07
N ILE A 148 24.49 13.91 -47.48
CA ILE A 148 24.44 13.72 -46.02
C ILE A 148 25.73 14.20 -45.34
N GLN A 149 26.90 13.97 -45.95
CA GLN A 149 28.17 14.48 -45.43
C GLN A 149 28.21 16.02 -45.40
N SER A 150 27.79 16.67 -46.49
CA SER A 150 27.70 18.14 -46.56
C SER A 150 26.72 18.70 -45.53
N TYR A 151 25.54 18.08 -45.37
CA TYR A 151 24.58 18.43 -44.32
C TYR A 151 25.16 18.24 -42.92
N THR A 152 25.83 17.13 -42.66
CA THR A 152 26.45 16.83 -41.35
C THR A 152 27.47 17.91 -40.98
N ARG A 153 28.27 18.36 -41.95
CA ARG A 153 29.21 19.47 -41.75
C ARG A 153 28.50 20.79 -41.46
N LEU A 154 27.46 21.13 -42.24
CA LEU A 154 26.65 22.34 -42.00
C LEU A 154 26.01 22.33 -40.61
N ARG A 155 25.44 21.19 -40.20
CA ARG A 155 24.87 20.99 -38.86
C ARG A 155 25.92 21.20 -37.77
N ASN A 156 27.12 20.65 -37.93
CA ASN A 156 28.19 20.83 -36.95
C ASN A 156 28.62 22.30 -36.83
N ILE A 157 28.63 23.06 -37.92
CA ILE A 157 28.83 24.52 -37.90
C ILE A 157 27.68 25.21 -37.15
N ALA A 158 26.43 24.84 -37.45
CA ALA A 158 25.26 25.41 -36.77
C ALA A 158 25.28 25.12 -35.26
N GLN A 159 25.71 23.93 -34.85
CA GLN A 159 25.83 23.54 -33.44
C GLN A 159 26.98 24.26 -32.75
N SER A 160 28.17 24.32 -33.37
CA SER A 160 29.32 25.01 -32.78
C SER A 160 29.07 26.51 -32.62
N LEU A 161 28.34 27.14 -33.55
CA LEU A 161 27.89 28.53 -33.42
C LEU A 161 26.94 28.74 -32.23
N ARG A 162 26.07 27.78 -31.93
CA ARG A 162 25.21 27.83 -30.74
C ARG A 162 26.02 27.62 -29.46
N ASP A 163 26.93 26.65 -29.45
CA ASP A 163 27.74 26.34 -28.26
C ASP A 163 28.72 27.47 -27.92
N ALA A 164 29.16 28.25 -28.93
CA ALA A 164 30.02 29.41 -28.76
C ALA A 164 29.28 30.67 -28.27
N GLN A 165 27.94 30.73 -28.33
CA GLN A 165 27.17 31.92 -27.97
C GLN A 165 27.41 32.43 -26.54
N PRO A 166 27.43 31.57 -25.50
CA PRO A 166 27.68 32.02 -24.13
C PRO A 166 29.03 32.70 -23.96
N ALA A 167 30.08 32.16 -24.58
CA ALA A 167 31.43 32.74 -24.54
C ALA A 167 31.54 34.03 -25.37
N ALA A 168 30.64 34.22 -26.33
CA ALA A 168 30.57 35.39 -27.19
C ALA A 168 29.55 36.45 -26.72
N GLU A 169 28.96 36.30 -25.52
CA GLU A 169 27.99 37.23 -24.93
C GLU A 169 26.82 37.62 -25.86
N GLY A 170 26.33 36.69 -26.69
CA GLY A 170 25.22 36.99 -27.62
C GLY A 170 25.65 37.54 -28.98
N ALA A 171 26.94 37.63 -29.30
CA ALA A 171 27.42 38.25 -30.53
C ALA A 171 26.95 37.54 -31.82
N ALA A 172 26.83 38.29 -32.91
CA ALA A 172 26.42 37.81 -34.23
C ALA A 172 25.11 36.96 -34.25
N PRO A 173 24.02 37.37 -33.58
CA PRO A 173 22.82 36.55 -33.44
C PRO A 173 22.16 36.20 -34.78
N HIS A 174 22.26 37.11 -35.77
CA HIS A 174 21.75 36.88 -37.12
C HIS A 174 22.49 35.77 -37.87
N LEU A 175 23.79 35.58 -37.63
CA LEU A 175 24.54 34.48 -38.25
C LEU A 175 24.09 33.14 -37.69
N VAL A 176 23.96 33.07 -36.36
CA VAL A 176 23.51 31.86 -35.65
C VAL A 176 22.10 31.49 -36.09
N ASP A 177 21.17 32.47 -36.14
CA ASP A 177 19.80 32.25 -36.59
C ASP A 177 19.75 31.84 -38.08
N TYR A 178 20.49 32.52 -38.96
CA TYR A 178 20.49 32.19 -40.40
C TYR A 178 21.07 30.81 -40.68
N VAL A 179 22.25 30.48 -40.14
CA VAL A 179 22.88 29.16 -40.32
C VAL A 179 22.02 28.07 -39.68
N GLY A 180 21.39 28.35 -38.54
CA GLY A 180 20.41 27.47 -37.91
C GLY A 180 19.21 27.18 -38.82
N LYS A 181 18.57 28.23 -39.36
CA LYS A 181 17.44 28.12 -40.30
C LYS A 181 17.84 27.40 -41.59
N LEU A 182 19.02 27.69 -42.13
CA LEU A 182 19.54 27.04 -43.33
C LEU A 182 19.74 25.53 -43.10
N SER A 183 20.35 25.16 -41.97
CA SER A 183 20.54 23.76 -41.58
C SER A 183 19.21 23.02 -41.40
N SER A 184 18.23 23.64 -40.72
CA SER A 184 16.89 23.07 -40.55
C SER A 184 16.12 22.95 -41.87
N ALA A 185 16.17 23.96 -42.74
CA ALA A 185 15.51 23.91 -44.04
C ALA A 185 16.11 22.80 -44.94
N LEU A 186 17.44 22.69 -44.98
CA LEU A 186 18.13 21.63 -45.71
C LEU A 186 17.74 20.25 -45.17
N ARG A 187 17.69 20.09 -43.84
CA ARG A 187 17.25 18.84 -43.20
C ARG A 187 15.86 18.43 -43.67
N GLU A 188 14.88 19.33 -43.60
CA GLU A 188 13.49 19.00 -44.00
C GLU A 188 13.41 18.63 -45.48
N GLN A 189 14.16 19.31 -46.34
CA GLN A 189 14.21 18.99 -47.76
C GLN A 189 14.84 17.61 -48.01
N MET A 190 15.93 17.27 -47.29
CA MET A 190 16.56 15.94 -47.35
C MET A 190 15.66 14.84 -46.80
N LYS A 191 15.02 15.06 -45.65
CA LYS A 191 14.04 14.13 -45.08
C LYS A 191 12.90 13.88 -46.08
N SER A 192 12.36 14.93 -46.69
CA SER A 192 11.29 14.81 -47.67
C SER A 192 11.71 14.02 -48.90
N ASP A 193 12.89 14.25 -49.47
CA ASP A 193 13.37 13.52 -50.64
C ASP A 193 13.59 12.03 -50.34
N PHE A 194 14.27 11.71 -49.24
CA PHE A 194 14.54 10.32 -48.85
C PHE A 194 13.26 9.58 -48.43
N ALA A 195 12.32 10.27 -47.77
CA ALA A 195 11.01 9.70 -47.46
C ALA A 195 10.22 9.37 -48.74
N GLN A 196 10.25 10.25 -49.76
CA GLN A 196 9.61 9.99 -51.05
C GLN A 196 10.23 8.79 -51.78
N ARG A 197 11.56 8.61 -51.71
CA ARG A 197 12.22 7.42 -52.28
C ARG A 197 11.75 6.14 -51.60
N LEU A 198 11.78 6.11 -50.26
CA LEU A 198 11.31 4.96 -49.50
C LEU A 198 9.83 4.68 -49.79
N GLN A 199 8.99 5.71 -49.85
CA GLN A 199 7.58 5.57 -50.24
C GLN A 199 7.42 4.96 -51.64
N GLY A 200 8.21 5.41 -52.62
CA GLY A 200 8.22 4.83 -53.96
C GLY A 200 8.59 3.35 -53.97
N THR A 201 9.59 2.94 -53.17
CA THR A 201 9.93 1.51 -52.99
C THR A 201 8.80 0.75 -52.28
N MET A 202 8.16 1.36 -51.28
CA MET A 202 7.02 0.77 -50.56
C MET A 202 5.82 0.51 -51.49
N GLU A 203 5.56 1.40 -52.43
CA GLU A 203 4.52 1.23 -53.46
C GLU A 203 4.84 0.06 -54.39
N GLN A 204 6.10 -0.06 -54.84
CA GLN A 204 6.55 -1.18 -55.67
C GLN A 204 6.43 -2.53 -54.94
N MET A 205 6.78 -2.58 -53.65
CA MET A 205 6.63 -3.79 -52.85
C MET A 205 5.20 -4.05 -52.39
N LYS A 206 4.25 -3.17 -52.73
CA LYS A 206 2.85 -3.22 -52.29
C LYS A 206 2.68 -3.21 -50.78
N TRP A 207 3.59 -2.58 -50.04
CA TRP A 207 3.43 -2.42 -48.59
C TRP A 207 2.22 -1.52 -48.28
N PRO A 208 1.39 -1.81 -47.26
CA PRO A 208 1.40 -2.95 -46.34
C PRO A 208 0.33 -4.01 -46.72
N SER A 209 0.23 -4.38 -48.00
CA SER A 209 -0.71 -5.41 -48.46
C SER A 209 -0.26 -6.82 -48.07
N LYS A 210 -1.22 -7.75 -47.99
CA LYS A 210 -0.94 -9.19 -47.82
C LYS A 210 -0.19 -9.78 -49.02
N ASP A 211 -0.39 -9.21 -50.21
CA ASP A 211 0.29 -9.58 -51.44
C ASP A 211 1.65 -8.87 -51.57
N LEU A 212 2.48 -8.93 -50.52
CA LEU A 212 3.77 -8.26 -50.47
C LEU A 212 4.69 -8.78 -51.58
N HIS A 213 5.22 -7.87 -52.39
CA HIS A 213 6.17 -8.19 -53.46
C HIS A 213 7.57 -7.73 -53.06
N PHE A 214 8.38 -8.63 -52.49
CA PHE A 214 9.68 -8.26 -51.93
C PHE A 214 10.85 -9.13 -52.47
N PRO A 215 11.13 -9.07 -53.79
CA PRO A 215 12.30 -9.70 -54.40
C PRO A 215 13.62 -8.98 -54.02
N GLU A 216 14.76 -9.63 -54.28
CA GLU A 216 16.09 -9.16 -53.85
C GLU A 216 16.44 -7.74 -54.34
N ASP A 217 16.04 -7.37 -55.56
CA ASP A 217 16.30 -6.05 -56.14
C ASP A 217 15.53 -4.94 -55.42
N ILE A 218 14.26 -5.16 -55.12
CA ILE A 218 13.43 -4.23 -54.32
C ILE A 218 13.92 -4.21 -52.87
N GLN A 219 14.31 -5.35 -52.31
CA GLN A 219 14.86 -5.44 -50.96
C GLN A 219 16.16 -4.64 -50.82
N ALA A 220 17.04 -4.68 -51.82
CA ALA A 220 18.28 -3.89 -51.85
C ALA A 220 17.98 -2.39 -51.89
N GLN A 221 17.03 -1.96 -52.74
CA GLN A 221 16.60 -0.56 -52.81
C GLN A 221 15.94 -0.10 -51.50
N TRP A 222 15.11 -0.95 -50.89
CA TRP A 222 14.47 -0.66 -49.60
C TRP A 222 15.53 -0.49 -48.52
N ARG A 223 16.51 -1.40 -48.43
CA ARG A 223 17.63 -1.31 -47.49
C ARG A 223 18.39 0.00 -47.67
N GLU A 224 18.74 0.36 -48.90
CA GLU A 224 19.47 1.60 -49.19
C GLU A 224 18.68 2.84 -48.72
N ASN A 225 17.39 2.90 -49.03
CA ASN A 225 16.53 4.02 -48.62
C ASN A 225 16.34 4.10 -47.08
N VAL A 226 16.24 2.96 -46.41
CA VAL A 226 16.22 2.88 -44.95
C VAL A 226 17.53 3.41 -44.36
N GLU A 227 18.68 2.95 -44.86
CA GLU A 227 20.00 3.40 -44.41
C GLU A 227 20.20 4.90 -44.62
N LEU A 228 19.74 5.48 -45.74
CA LEU A 228 19.84 6.93 -45.98
C LEU A 228 19.06 7.75 -44.95
N LEU A 229 17.86 7.29 -44.58
CA LEU A 229 17.04 7.94 -43.55
C LEU A 229 17.67 7.78 -42.15
N LEU A 230 18.24 6.62 -41.83
CA LEU A 230 18.99 6.41 -40.59
C LEU A 230 20.23 7.30 -40.55
N ASP A 231 21.02 7.35 -41.61
CA ASP A 231 22.21 8.19 -41.77
C ASP A 231 21.88 9.68 -41.53
N LEU A 232 20.75 10.15 -42.07
CA LEU A 232 20.27 11.52 -41.86
C LEU A 232 19.92 11.79 -40.38
N GLN A 233 19.37 10.80 -39.67
CA GLN A 233 18.93 10.94 -38.28
C GLN A 233 20.04 10.71 -37.24
N LYS A 234 21.10 9.95 -37.57
CA LYS A 234 22.21 9.63 -36.64
C LYS A 234 22.74 10.83 -35.83
N PRO A 235 22.96 12.03 -36.42
CA PRO A 235 23.42 13.18 -35.66
C PRO A 235 22.44 13.64 -34.56
N GLU A 236 21.15 13.35 -34.68
CA GLU A 236 20.09 13.70 -33.71
C GLU A 236 20.07 12.74 -32.54
N LEU A 237 20.26 11.45 -32.84
CA LEU A 237 20.37 10.41 -31.82
C LEU A 237 21.58 10.66 -30.91
N LYS A 238 22.69 11.17 -31.47
CA LYS A 238 23.87 11.61 -30.69
C LYS A 238 23.55 12.71 -29.68
N SER A 239 22.86 13.77 -30.13
CA SER A 239 22.50 14.89 -29.24
C SER A 239 21.54 14.46 -28.13
N HIS A 240 20.65 13.50 -28.39
CA HIS A 240 19.78 12.91 -27.37
C HIS A 240 20.56 12.06 -26.36
N ALA A 241 21.57 11.31 -26.81
CA ALA A 241 22.40 10.48 -25.93
C ALA A 241 23.34 11.30 -25.00
N SER A 242 23.70 12.53 -25.36
CA SER A 242 24.60 13.40 -24.58
C SER A 242 23.94 14.18 -23.44
N VAL A 243 22.60 14.16 -23.31
CA VAL A 243 21.90 14.82 -22.20
C VAL A 243 22.01 13.92 -20.96
N PRO A 244 22.47 14.42 -19.79
CA PRO A 244 22.59 13.59 -18.59
C PRO A 244 21.23 12.98 -18.25
N LYS A 245 21.22 11.63 -18.15
CA LYS A 245 20.07 10.75 -17.91
C LYS A 245 19.41 11.02 -16.54
N ASN A 246 18.79 12.19 -16.38
CA ASN A 246 17.83 12.44 -15.33
C ASN A 246 16.43 12.19 -15.90
N HIS A 247 16.02 10.91 -15.84
CA HIS A 247 14.65 10.41 -15.92
C HIS A 247 13.84 10.63 -17.23
N GLY A 248 13.61 9.55 -17.99
CA GLY A 248 12.35 9.37 -18.76
C GLY A 248 12.25 9.94 -20.17
N ALA A 249 13.37 10.16 -20.88
CA ALA A 249 13.29 10.52 -22.30
C ALA A 249 12.81 9.31 -23.13
N GLU A 250 11.63 9.43 -23.73
CA GLU A 250 11.08 8.40 -24.62
C GLU A 250 11.99 8.23 -25.86
N PRO A 251 12.22 6.99 -26.32
CA PRO A 251 13.02 6.76 -27.51
C PRO A 251 12.39 7.47 -28.72
N PRO A 252 13.17 8.20 -29.52
CA PRO A 252 12.64 8.89 -30.69
C PRO A 252 12.19 7.89 -31.74
N VAL A 253 11.10 8.22 -32.45
CA VAL A 253 10.68 7.45 -33.62
C VAL A 253 11.73 7.59 -34.73
N LEU A 254 12.17 6.46 -35.27
CA LEU A 254 13.17 6.45 -36.33
C LEU A 254 12.53 6.85 -37.68
N LEU A 255 13.22 7.68 -38.46
CA LEU A 255 12.69 8.24 -39.71
C LEU A 255 12.21 7.18 -40.72
N PRO A 256 12.89 6.03 -40.94
CA PRO A 256 12.37 5.00 -41.82
C PRO A 256 11.02 4.44 -41.33
N LEU A 257 10.86 4.28 -40.02
CA LEU A 257 9.64 3.75 -39.42
C LEU A 257 8.50 4.76 -39.48
N GLU A 258 8.78 6.06 -39.34
CA GLU A 258 7.80 7.14 -39.56
C GLU A 258 7.17 7.02 -40.97
N VAL A 259 7.99 6.78 -42.00
CA VAL A 259 7.51 6.59 -43.38
C VAL A 259 6.75 5.27 -43.53
N MET A 260 7.28 4.18 -42.97
CA MET A 260 6.69 2.85 -43.12
C MET A 260 5.34 2.68 -42.41
N VAL A 261 5.17 3.35 -41.26
CA VAL A 261 3.93 3.34 -40.48
C VAL A 261 2.88 4.29 -41.06
N HIS A 262 3.27 5.37 -41.75
CA HIS A 262 2.35 6.34 -42.34
C HIS A 262 1.11 5.75 -43.07
N PRO A 263 1.24 4.78 -44.01
CA PRO A 263 0.08 4.17 -44.66
C PRO A 263 -0.81 3.37 -43.69
N LEU A 264 -0.26 2.83 -42.61
CA LEU A 264 -1.02 2.17 -41.54
C LEU A 264 -1.80 3.22 -40.73
N GLU A 265 -1.17 4.36 -40.41
CA GLU A 265 -1.85 5.46 -39.70
C GLU A 265 -3.02 6.02 -40.51
N LEU A 266 -2.85 6.18 -41.83
CA LEU A 266 -3.92 6.69 -42.71
C LEU A 266 -5.12 5.74 -42.72
N ARG A 267 -4.87 4.42 -42.77
CA ARG A 267 -5.93 3.40 -42.67
C ARG A 267 -6.60 3.44 -41.29
N PHE A 268 -5.82 3.54 -40.22
CA PHE A 268 -6.34 3.71 -38.87
C PHE A 268 -7.25 4.93 -38.77
N LYS A 269 -6.77 6.11 -39.20
CA LYS A 269 -7.52 7.37 -39.18
C LYS A 269 -8.80 7.25 -40.01
N TYR A 270 -8.76 6.60 -41.17
CA TYR A 270 -9.93 6.38 -42.01
C TYR A 270 -11.03 5.56 -41.30
N HIS A 271 -10.66 4.54 -40.52
CA HIS A 271 -11.63 3.68 -39.82
C HIS A 271 -12.08 4.25 -38.46
N PHE A 272 -11.19 4.92 -37.73
CA PHE A 272 -11.42 5.31 -36.34
C PHE A 272 -11.51 6.82 -36.13
N SER A 273 -11.79 7.58 -37.19
CA SER A 273 -12.08 9.03 -37.11
C SER A 273 -13.36 9.37 -37.87
N GLY A 274 -13.94 10.53 -37.55
CA GLY A 274 -15.17 11.00 -38.20
C GLY A 274 -16.39 10.11 -37.90
N ASP A 275 -17.37 10.13 -38.81
CA ASP A 275 -18.68 9.47 -38.66
C ASP A 275 -18.71 8.05 -39.24
N LYS A 276 -17.71 7.24 -38.91
CA LYS A 276 -17.62 5.85 -39.37
C LYS A 276 -18.29 4.90 -38.37
N PRO A 277 -18.98 3.83 -38.82
CA PRO A 277 -19.57 2.83 -37.92
C PRO A 277 -18.56 2.14 -36.99
N THR A 278 -17.29 2.15 -37.37
CA THR A 278 -16.15 1.61 -36.60
C THR A 278 -15.64 2.58 -35.54
N ASN A 279 -15.96 3.87 -35.61
CA ASN A 279 -15.56 4.89 -34.64
C ASN A 279 -16.63 5.07 -33.55
N ARG A 280 -16.78 4.05 -32.69
CA ARG A 280 -17.79 4.02 -31.63
C ARG A 280 -17.19 4.40 -30.27
N LEU A 281 -17.91 5.23 -29.51
CA LEU A 281 -17.51 5.62 -28.16
C LEU A 281 -17.65 4.49 -27.13
N ASP A 282 -18.59 3.58 -27.35
CA ASP A 282 -18.85 2.42 -26.49
C ASP A 282 -18.02 1.19 -26.85
N LYS A 283 -17.22 1.26 -27.91
CA LYS A 283 -16.38 0.16 -28.41
C LYS A 283 -14.92 0.57 -28.62
N PRO A 284 -14.22 1.07 -27.58
CA PRO A 284 -12.81 1.41 -27.69
C PRO A 284 -11.93 0.20 -28.05
N GLU A 285 -12.37 -1.03 -27.70
CA GLU A 285 -11.67 -2.26 -28.04
C GLU A 285 -11.43 -2.40 -29.55
N TYR A 286 -12.25 -1.78 -30.42
CA TYR A 286 -12.07 -1.89 -31.86
C TYR A 286 -10.79 -1.23 -32.37
N PHE A 287 -10.46 -0.03 -31.88
CA PHE A 287 -9.24 0.65 -32.33
C PHE A 287 -8.00 0.10 -31.62
N LEU A 288 -8.16 -0.37 -30.37
CA LEU A 288 -7.08 -1.03 -29.62
C LEU A 288 -6.70 -2.37 -30.26
N ALA A 289 -7.68 -3.23 -30.52
CA ALA A 289 -7.48 -4.50 -31.20
C ALA A 289 -6.89 -4.30 -32.61
N HIS A 290 -7.29 -3.24 -33.32
CA HIS A 290 -6.68 -2.94 -34.61
C HIS A 290 -5.19 -2.60 -34.50
N VAL A 291 -4.77 -1.80 -33.51
CA VAL A 291 -3.34 -1.53 -33.30
C VAL A 291 -2.61 -2.82 -32.94
N MET A 292 -3.21 -3.66 -32.08
CA MET A 292 -2.63 -4.96 -31.73
C MET A 292 -2.49 -5.88 -32.96
N ASP A 293 -3.49 -5.91 -33.85
CA ASP A 293 -3.42 -6.61 -35.13
C ASP A 293 -2.28 -6.07 -36.01
N LEU A 294 -2.05 -4.75 -36.04
CA LEU A 294 -0.92 -4.18 -36.78
C LEU A 294 0.42 -4.62 -36.21
N ILE A 295 0.54 -4.71 -34.88
CA ILE A 295 1.74 -5.21 -34.21
C ILE A 295 1.93 -6.69 -34.58
N ASN A 296 0.89 -7.51 -34.43
CA ASN A 296 0.93 -8.95 -34.67
C ASN A 296 1.20 -9.34 -36.13
N ASN A 297 0.57 -8.64 -37.08
CA ASN A 297 0.68 -8.98 -38.50
C ASN A 297 2.02 -8.53 -39.12
N PHE A 298 2.61 -7.42 -38.64
CA PHE A 298 3.78 -6.83 -39.27
C PHE A 298 5.06 -6.89 -38.43
N GLY A 299 4.99 -7.22 -37.13
CA GLY A 299 6.18 -7.31 -36.28
C GLY A 299 7.23 -8.31 -36.81
N GLY A 300 6.78 -9.44 -37.38
CA GLY A 300 7.67 -10.42 -38.00
C GLY A 300 8.44 -9.89 -39.22
N PHE A 301 7.87 -8.93 -39.98
CA PHE A 301 8.55 -8.29 -41.10
C PHE A 301 9.76 -7.48 -40.60
N PHE A 302 9.57 -6.66 -39.56
CA PHE A 302 10.65 -5.84 -39.01
C PHE A 302 11.74 -6.69 -38.34
N ALA A 303 11.36 -7.74 -37.63
CA ALA A 303 12.31 -8.72 -37.09
C ALA A 303 13.15 -9.39 -38.19
N SER A 304 12.56 -9.71 -39.34
CA SER A 304 13.26 -10.44 -40.41
C SER A 304 14.13 -9.55 -41.29
N PHE A 305 13.67 -8.33 -41.59
CA PHE A 305 14.28 -7.49 -42.62
C PHE A 305 14.95 -6.22 -42.09
N LEU A 306 14.41 -5.62 -41.01
CA LEU A 306 14.98 -4.41 -40.43
C LEU A 306 16.04 -4.72 -39.36
N GLN A 307 15.85 -5.78 -38.57
CA GLN A 307 16.82 -6.18 -37.53
C GLN A 307 18.26 -6.34 -38.08
N PRO A 308 18.50 -6.99 -39.24
CA PRO A 308 19.87 -7.11 -39.77
C PRO A 308 20.51 -5.76 -40.12
N ILE A 309 19.72 -4.77 -40.52
CA ILE A 309 20.20 -3.40 -40.77
C ILE A 309 20.57 -2.75 -39.43
N PHE A 310 19.71 -2.92 -38.43
CA PHE A 310 19.92 -2.42 -37.07
C PHE A 310 21.17 -3.01 -36.41
N ASP A 311 21.39 -4.32 -36.54
CA ASP A 311 22.58 -5.00 -36.00
C ASP A 311 23.87 -4.44 -36.60
N GLN A 312 23.86 -4.17 -37.91
CA GLN A 312 24.99 -3.56 -38.61
C GLN A 312 25.19 -2.11 -38.16
N GLU A 313 24.10 -1.35 -38.01
CA GLU A 313 24.19 0.05 -37.58
C GLU A 313 24.66 0.19 -36.14
N ALA A 314 24.20 -0.68 -35.24
CA ALA A 314 24.67 -0.73 -33.85
C ALA A 314 26.19 -0.93 -33.77
N GLN A 315 26.76 -1.76 -34.64
CA GLN A 315 28.22 -1.96 -34.73
C GLN A 315 28.94 -0.71 -35.25
N ASN A 316 28.35 0.01 -36.21
CA ASN A 316 28.96 1.19 -36.82
C ASN A 316 29.02 2.40 -35.86
N VAL A 317 27.98 2.60 -35.05
CA VAL A 317 27.85 3.79 -34.19
C VAL A 317 28.50 3.62 -32.81
N GLY A 318 28.81 2.39 -32.39
CA GLY A 318 29.42 2.10 -31.09
C GLY A 318 28.41 2.04 -29.93
N THR A 319 28.90 1.75 -28.73
CA THR A 319 28.08 1.43 -27.53
C THR A 319 27.14 2.54 -27.11
N ASP A 320 27.54 3.81 -27.29
CA ASP A 320 26.79 4.96 -26.77
C ASP A 320 25.47 5.21 -27.53
N MET A 321 25.40 4.76 -28.79
CA MET A 321 24.22 4.92 -29.64
C MET A 321 23.61 3.60 -30.11
N GLY A 322 24.31 2.48 -30.01
CA GLY A 322 23.88 1.20 -30.56
C GLY A 322 22.52 0.73 -30.03
N TRP A 323 22.12 1.18 -28.84
CA TRP A 323 20.83 0.86 -28.24
C TRP A 323 19.62 1.40 -29.00
N ASN A 324 19.76 2.50 -29.76
CA ASN A 324 18.69 3.00 -30.64
C ASN A 324 18.33 1.97 -31.74
N PHE A 325 19.22 1.02 -31.98
CA PHE A 325 19.09 -0.05 -32.97
C PHE A 325 19.05 -1.43 -32.31
N TYR A 326 18.64 -1.52 -31.04
CA TYR A 326 18.65 -2.79 -30.31
C TYR A 326 17.62 -3.78 -30.85
N ASN A 327 16.37 -3.35 -31.05
CA ASN A 327 15.28 -4.21 -31.47
C ASN A 327 14.34 -3.50 -32.46
N ALA A 328 14.28 -4.02 -33.69
CA ALA A 328 13.49 -3.46 -34.78
C ALA A 328 11.98 -3.58 -34.55
N SER A 329 11.52 -4.68 -33.95
CA SER A 329 10.10 -4.86 -33.60
C SER A 329 9.65 -3.89 -32.51
N HIS A 330 10.49 -3.65 -31.50
CA HIS A 330 10.22 -2.64 -30.48
C HIS A 330 10.21 -1.24 -31.07
N ALA A 331 11.18 -0.90 -31.92
CA ALA A 331 11.18 0.39 -32.62
C ALA A 331 9.91 0.58 -33.49
N TYR A 332 9.41 -0.49 -34.13
CA TYR A 332 8.15 -0.46 -34.86
C TYR A 332 6.94 -0.22 -33.95
N ILE A 333 6.87 -0.89 -32.79
CA ILE A 333 5.82 -0.63 -31.79
C ILE A 333 5.89 0.84 -31.34
N THR A 334 7.08 1.36 -31.00
CA THR A 334 7.31 2.77 -30.66
C THR A 334 6.78 3.71 -31.74
N ALA A 335 6.94 3.36 -33.02
CA ALA A 335 6.46 4.16 -34.15
C ALA A 335 4.92 4.11 -34.33
N LEU A 336 4.24 3.06 -33.85
CA LEU A 336 2.77 2.95 -33.91
C LEU A 336 2.06 3.69 -32.78
N LEU A 337 2.65 3.75 -31.59
CA LEU A 337 2.02 4.36 -30.40
C LEU A 337 1.53 5.80 -30.60
N PRO A 338 2.23 6.70 -31.33
CA PRO A 338 1.75 8.07 -31.55
C PRO A 338 0.35 8.18 -32.18
N VAL A 339 -0.04 7.24 -33.04
CA VAL A 339 -1.39 7.18 -33.61
C VAL A 339 -2.42 6.94 -32.51
N LEU A 340 -2.11 6.01 -31.61
CA LEU A 340 -2.94 5.67 -30.48
C LEU A 340 -3.00 6.83 -29.48
N THR A 341 -1.88 7.44 -29.13
CA THR A 341 -1.83 8.65 -28.28
C THR A 341 -2.75 9.76 -28.81
N HIS A 342 -2.67 10.05 -30.12
CA HIS A 342 -3.53 11.06 -30.73
C HIS A 342 -5.01 10.67 -30.71
N LYS A 343 -5.33 9.41 -30.98
CA LYS A 343 -6.70 8.89 -30.88
C LYS A 343 -7.24 9.04 -29.46
N ILE A 344 -6.47 8.66 -28.46
CA ILE A 344 -6.84 8.74 -27.04
C ILE A 344 -7.08 10.19 -26.62
N ALA A 345 -6.19 11.11 -27.00
CA ALA A 345 -6.31 12.53 -26.68
C ALA A 345 -7.61 13.17 -27.24
N THR A 346 -8.09 12.71 -28.39
CA THR A 346 -9.36 13.17 -28.97
C THR A 346 -10.58 12.40 -28.45
N PHE A 347 -10.40 11.15 -28.01
CA PHE A 347 -11.45 10.27 -27.51
C PHE A 347 -11.84 10.57 -26.06
N LEU A 348 -10.86 10.79 -25.18
CA LEU A 348 -11.07 11.03 -23.74
C LEU A 348 -12.06 12.18 -23.44
N PRO A 349 -11.93 13.37 -24.04
CA PRO A 349 -12.88 14.45 -23.79
C PRO A 349 -14.35 14.07 -24.10
N GLN A 350 -14.57 13.21 -25.10
CA GLN A 350 -15.92 12.80 -25.53
C GLN A 350 -16.60 11.86 -24.53
N ILE A 351 -15.83 11.03 -23.84
CA ILE A 351 -16.35 10.04 -22.87
C ILE A 351 -16.23 10.50 -21.41
N SER A 352 -15.52 11.59 -21.14
CA SER A 352 -15.21 12.09 -19.79
C SER A 352 -16.43 12.32 -18.89
N ASN A 353 -17.56 12.70 -19.49
CA ASN A 353 -18.84 12.94 -18.80
C ASN A 353 -19.72 11.68 -18.70
N HIS A 354 -19.26 10.54 -19.20
CA HIS A 354 -19.97 9.27 -19.22
C HIS A 354 -19.21 8.23 -18.39
N PRO A 355 -19.52 8.09 -17.08
CA PRO A 355 -18.77 7.24 -16.16
C PRO A 355 -18.54 5.80 -16.64
N GLN A 356 -19.58 5.17 -17.22
CA GLN A 356 -19.47 3.78 -17.71
C GLN A 356 -18.50 3.67 -18.89
N LEU A 357 -18.51 4.65 -19.80
CA LEU A 357 -17.62 4.66 -20.97
C LEU A 357 -16.17 4.91 -20.57
N LEU A 358 -15.93 5.83 -19.62
CA LEU A 358 -14.58 6.10 -19.13
C LEU A 358 -13.98 4.88 -18.40
N SER A 359 -14.76 4.26 -17.50
CA SER A 359 -14.35 3.04 -16.79
C SER A 359 -14.05 1.89 -17.76
N HIS A 360 -14.95 1.62 -18.71
CA HIS A 360 -14.74 0.61 -19.76
C HIS A 360 -13.47 0.89 -20.56
N PHE A 361 -13.28 2.13 -21.02
CA PHE A 361 -12.10 2.52 -21.79
C PHE A 361 -10.79 2.32 -21.01
N MET A 362 -10.74 2.68 -19.73
CA MET A 362 -9.54 2.46 -18.90
C MET A 362 -9.22 0.97 -18.77
N HIS A 363 -10.23 0.12 -18.61
CA HIS A 363 -10.02 -1.33 -18.54
C HIS A 363 -9.50 -1.90 -19.86
N GLU A 364 -10.10 -1.53 -20.99
CA GLU A 364 -9.62 -1.95 -22.31
C GLU A 364 -8.19 -1.46 -22.58
N LEU A 365 -7.83 -0.25 -22.13
CA LEU A 365 -6.48 0.27 -22.28
C LEU A 365 -5.46 -0.48 -21.42
N MET A 366 -5.83 -0.89 -20.20
CA MET A 366 -4.99 -1.74 -19.35
C MET A 366 -4.79 -3.13 -19.97
N ASN A 367 -5.83 -3.70 -20.58
CA ASN A 367 -5.74 -4.97 -21.29
C ASN A 367 -4.79 -4.88 -22.49
N PHE A 368 -4.89 -3.79 -23.27
CA PHE A 368 -3.94 -3.51 -24.35
C PHE A 368 -2.49 -3.42 -23.85
N ASP A 369 -2.26 -2.69 -22.75
CA ASP A 369 -0.91 -2.55 -22.18
C ASP A 369 -0.34 -3.89 -21.67
N ASN A 370 -1.18 -4.73 -21.06
CA ASN A 370 -0.78 -6.07 -20.63
C ASN A 370 -0.42 -6.95 -21.82
N GLU A 371 -1.26 -6.96 -22.87
CA GLU A 371 -1.01 -7.80 -24.05
C GLU A 371 0.29 -7.39 -24.77
N VAL A 372 0.58 -6.10 -24.89
CA VAL A 372 1.86 -5.61 -25.45
C VAL A 372 3.05 -6.03 -24.56
N ARG A 373 2.91 -5.96 -23.23
CA ARG A 373 3.98 -6.40 -22.31
C ARG A 373 4.22 -7.90 -22.38
N GLU A 374 3.18 -8.70 -22.27
CA GLU A 374 3.29 -10.17 -22.14
C GLU A 374 3.60 -10.85 -23.48
N SER A 375 3.00 -10.38 -24.58
CA SER A 375 3.16 -11.03 -25.89
C SER A 375 4.43 -10.58 -26.63
N TRP A 376 4.82 -9.31 -26.45
CA TRP A 376 5.94 -8.71 -27.20
C TRP A 376 7.16 -8.39 -26.34
N ASN A 377 7.07 -8.54 -25.01
CA ASN A 377 8.10 -8.11 -24.05
C ASN A 377 8.64 -6.73 -24.44
N TYR A 378 7.72 -5.80 -24.74
CA TYR A 378 8.05 -4.52 -25.33
C TYR A 378 8.87 -3.67 -24.36
N LEU A 379 10.10 -3.36 -24.77
CA LEU A 379 11.08 -2.60 -23.98
C LEU A 379 11.57 -1.41 -24.82
N PRO A 380 10.95 -0.21 -24.66
CA PRO A 380 11.33 0.98 -25.42
C PRO A 380 12.78 1.44 -25.15
N ASP A 381 13.29 1.21 -23.94
CA ASP A 381 14.69 1.43 -23.56
C ASP A 381 15.25 0.17 -22.88
N PRO A 382 16.18 -0.56 -23.51
CA PRO A 382 16.76 -1.77 -22.95
C PRO A 382 17.66 -1.54 -21.73
N TYR A 383 18.04 -0.29 -21.45
CA TYR A 383 18.83 0.08 -20.26
C TYR A 383 17.98 0.71 -19.16
N SER A 384 16.68 0.88 -19.38
CA SER A 384 15.76 1.29 -18.34
C SER A 384 15.70 0.20 -17.27
N THR A 385 15.80 0.59 -16.00
CA THR A 385 15.54 -0.29 -14.87
C THR A 385 14.05 -0.54 -14.65
N GLU A 386 13.20 0.19 -15.37
CA GLU A 386 11.75 0.10 -15.29
C GLU A 386 11.16 -0.39 -16.61
N ASP A 387 10.20 -1.31 -16.52
CA ASP A 387 9.41 -1.77 -17.66
C ASP A 387 8.60 -0.64 -18.30
N TRP A 388 8.15 -0.86 -19.54
CA TRP A 388 7.22 0.06 -20.19
C TRP A 388 5.96 0.24 -19.35
N ARG A 389 5.72 1.48 -18.92
CA ARG A 389 4.62 1.81 -17.98
C ARG A 389 3.23 1.74 -18.62
N GLY A 390 3.13 1.62 -19.95
CA GLY A 390 1.86 1.50 -20.67
C GLY A 390 1.23 2.83 -21.08
N MET A 391 0.31 2.77 -22.04
CA MET A 391 -0.55 3.89 -22.46
C MET A 391 -1.49 4.34 -21.35
N THR A 392 -1.93 3.40 -20.50
CA THR A 392 -2.74 3.70 -19.31
C THR A 392 -2.01 4.65 -18.38
N TRP A 393 -0.70 4.42 -18.16
CA TRP A 393 0.09 5.32 -17.31
C TRP A 393 0.21 6.71 -17.92
N GLU A 394 0.36 6.82 -19.23
CA GLU A 394 0.38 8.12 -19.93
C GLU A 394 -0.93 8.87 -19.71
N VAL A 395 -2.08 8.20 -19.89
CA VAL A 395 -3.40 8.81 -19.67
C VAL A 395 -3.61 9.22 -18.21
N LEU A 396 -3.38 8.30 -17.28
CA LEU A 396 -3.68 8.53 -15.87
C LEU A 396 -2.70 9.52 -15.24
N THR A 397 -1.41 9.44 -15.58
CA THR A 397 -0.34 10.21 -14.93
C THR A 397 0.06 11.45 -15.72
N LYS A 398 0.42 11.31 -17.01
CA LYS A 398 0.90 12.46 -17.82
C LYS A 398 -0.25 13.39 -18.21
N GLN A 399 -1.40 12.84 -18.55
CA GLN A 399 -2.59 13.62 -18.95
C GLN A 399 -3.52 13.95 -17.78
N GLY A 400 -3.28 13.40 -16.58
CA GLY A 400 -3.96 13.80 -15.34
C GLY A 400 -5.39 13.26 -15.17
N TRP A 401 -5.74 12.12 -15.79
CA TRP A 401 -7.09 11.54 -15.69
C TRP A 401 -7.33 10.65 -14.48
N PHE A 402 -6.30 10.38 -13.67
CA PHE A 402 -6.39 9.44 -12.55
C PHE A 402 -7.48 9.78 -11.52
N ASP A 403 -7.50 11.01 -11.01
CA ASP A 403 -8.44 11.37 -9.93
C ASP A 403 -9.90 11.26 -10.37
N ARG A 404 -10.18 11.62 -11.63
CA ARG A 404 -11.53 11.49 -12.19
C ARG A 404 -11.96 10.04 -12.32
N TRP A 405 -11.07 9.18 -12.83
CA TRP A 405 -11.35 7.75 -12.96
C TRP A 405 -11.50 7.08 -11.58
N LEU A 406 -10.60 7.36 -10.64
CA LEU A 406 -10.67 6.85 -9.26
C LEU A 406 -12.00 7.23 -8.59
N GLN A 407 -12.47 8.47 -8.78
CA GLN A 407 -13.77 8.90 -8.27
C GLN A 407 -14.91 8.06 -8.84
N ILE A 408 -14.91 7.82 -10.16
CA ILE A 408 -15.94 7.01 -10.83
C ILE A 408 -15.94 5.57 -10.31
N GLU A 409 -14.76 4.94 -10.21
CA GLU A 409 -14.66 3.58 -9.68
C GLU A 409 -15.13 3.50 -8.22
N LYS A 410 -14.80 4.52 -7.42
CA LYS A 410 -15.29 4.61 -6.04
C LYS A 410 -16.82 4.70 -5.98
N GLU A 411 -17.42 5.53 -6.82
CA GLU A 411 -18.89 5.67 -6.89
C GLU A 411 -19.56 4.36 -7.32
N PHE A 412 -19.00 3.65 -8.30
CA PHE A 412 -19.49 2.33 -8.72
C PHE A 412 -19.37 1.28 -7.61
N ALA A 413 -18.23 1.23 -6.93
CA ALA A 413 -17.98 0.29 -5.86
C ALA A 413 -18.92 0.53 -4.66
N LEU A 414 -19.14 1.80 -4.28
CA LEU A 414 -20.08 2.17 -3.21
C LEU A 414 -21.54 1.91 -3.60
N ALA A 415 -21.92 2.17 -4.84
CA ALA A 415 -23.27 1.82 -5.34
C ALA A 415 -23.49 0.31 -5.26
N ARG A 416 -22.51 -0.48 -5.70
CA ARG A 416 -22.59 -1.95 -5.66
C ARG A 416 -22.62 -2.48 -4.22
N TYR A 417 -21.81 -1.91 -3.33
CA TYR A 417 -21.88 -2.21 -1.90
C TYR A 417 -23.28 -1.96 -1.33
N LYS A 418 -23.88 -0.82 -1.66
CA LYS A 418 -25.23 -0.47 -1.22
C LYS A 418 -26.28 -1.47 -1.73
N GLU A 419 -26.22 -1.87 -3.01
CA GLU A 419 -27.12 -2.89 -3.56
C GLU A 419 -27.02 -4.22 -2.80
N ILE A 420 -25.80 -4.68 -2.48
CA ILE A 420 -25.56 -5.91 -1.71
C ILE A 420 -26.22 -5.81 -0.34
N VAL A 421 -26.05 -4.65 0.30
CA VAL A 421 -26.51 -4.36 1.65
C VAL A 421 -28.03 -4.17 1.75
N ASP A 422 -28.65 -3.63 0.71
CA ASP A 422 -30.10 -3.38 0.62
C ASP A 422 -30.87 -4.62 0.14
N THR A 423 -30.17 -5.69 -0.28
CA THR A 423 -30.82 -6.93 -0.71
C THR A 423 -31.59 -7.56 0.47
N PRO A 424 -32.85 -8.00 0.32
CA PRO A 424 -33.67 -8.48 1.43
C PRO A 424 -33.06 -9.63 2.25
N ASP A 425 -32.26 -10.48 1.61
CA ASP A 425 -31.61 -11.63 2.24
C ASP A 425 -30.19 -11.34 2.74
N SER A 426 -29.72 -10.08 2.68
CA SER A 426 -28.35 -9.69 3.03
C SER A 426 -27.97 -10.15 4.43
N GLY A 427 -28.91 -10.06 5.37
CA GLY A 427 -28.70 -10.40 6.78
C GLY A 427 -28.83 -11.89 7.10
N HIS A 428 -29.20 -12.74 6.15
CA HIS A 428 -29.35 -14.18 6.40
C HIS A 428 -27.98 -14.86 6.47
N ILE A 429 -27.85 -15.83 7.39
CA ILE A 429 -26.68 -16.70 7.47
C ILE A 429 -26.67 -17.61 6.23
N ASP A 430 -25.53 -17.70 5.57
CA ASP A 430 -25.32 -18.59 4.45
C ASP A 430 -24.67 -19.90 4.93
N TYR A 431 -25.46 -20.97 4.99
CA TYR A 431 -24.99 -22.28 5.44
C TYR A 431 -24.17 -23.03 4.38
N GLU A 432 -24.33 -22.67 3.11
CA GLU A 432 -23.75 -23.37 1.96
C GLU A 432 -22.55 -22.63 1.35
N GLY A 433 -22.42 -21.33 1.63
CA GLY A 433 -21.38 -20.48 1.04
C GLY A 433 -19.95 -20.71 1.53
N VAL A 434 -19.73 -21.52 2.57
CA VAL A 434 -18.39 -21.88 3.09
C VAL A 434 -18.35 -23.34 3.55
N ASP A 435 -17.14 -23.90 3.71
CA ASP A 435 -16.92 -25.28 4.17
C ASP A 435 -17.75 -25.67 5.40
N LEU A 436 -18.10 -26.95 5.50
CA LEU A 436 -18.94 -27.51 6.57
C LEU A 436 -18.37 -27.27 7.97
N THR A 437 -17.04 -27.24 8.12
CA THR A 437 -16.35 -27.04 9.41
C THR A 437 -16.12 -25.59 9.78
N SER A 438 -16.43 -24.66 8.86
CA SER A 438 -16.23 -23.22 9.01
C SER A 438 -17.45 -22.53 9.59
N THR A 439 -17.23 -21.46 10.36
CA THR A 439 -18.31 -20.57 10.80
C THR A 439 -18.99 -19.94 9.60
N LYS A 440 -20.33 -19.89 9.66
CA LYS A 440 -21.17 -19.44 8.55
C LYS A 440 -21.34 -17.91 8.57
N PRO A 441 -20.86 -17.19 7.54
CA PRO A 441 -21.06 -15.74 7.44
C PRO A 441 -22.48 -15.41 6.94
N THR A 442 -22.79 -14.12 6.85
CA THR A 442 -24.00 -13.68 6.13
C THR A 442 -23.80 -13.70 4.62
N LYS A 443 -24.89 -13.81 3.87
CA LYS A 443 -24.85 -13.66 2.40
C LYS A 443 -24.27 -12.31 1.96
N ALA A 444 -24.50 -11.25 2.73
CA ALA A 444 -23.89 -9.95 2.48
C ALA A 444 -22.37 -10.01 2.57
N ALA A 445 -21.81 -10.67 3.60
CA ALA A 445 -20.37 -10.73 3.79
C ALA A 445 -19.66 -11.46 2.62
N ILE A 446 -20.27 -12.53 2.10
CA ILE A 446 -19.78 -13.23 0.90
C ILE A 446 -19.81 -12.29 -0.31
N ARG A 447 -20.96 -11.69 -0.61
CA ARG A 447 -21.09 -10.75 -1.75
C ARG A 447 -20.18 -9.53 -1.63
N VAL A 448 -19.93 -9.03 -0.41
CA VAL A 448 -18.98 -7.95 -0.15
C VAL A 448 -17.55 -8.42 -0.43
N ASN A 449 -17.18 -9.63 -0.03
CA ASN A 449 -15.90 -10.22 -0.41
C ASN A 449 -15.75 -10.31 -1.93
N ASP A 450 -16.76 -10.81 -2.65
CA ASP A 450 -16.73 -10.89 -4.13
C ASP A 450 -16.54 -9.50 -4.78
N LEU A 451 -17.20 -8.47 -4.24
CA LEU A 451 -17.01 -7.09 -4.66
C LEU A 451 -15.56 -6.62 -4.45
N LEU A 452 -14.98 -6.94 -3.29
CA LEU A 452 -13.61 -6.55 -2.97
C LEU A 452 -12.58 -7.30 -3.85
N GLU A 453 -12.81 -8.57 -4.19
CA GLU A 453 -12.02 -9.32 -5.17
C GLU A 453 -12.10 -8.64 -6.56
N THR A 454 -13.32 -8.27 -7.00
CA THR A 454 -13.53 -7.53 -8.25
C THR A 454 -12.80 -6.17 -8.26
N ILE A 455 -12.72 -5.48 -7.11
CA ILE A 455 -11.98 -4.22 -7.00
C ILE A 455 -10.47 -4.48 -7.13
N THR A 456 -9.94 -5.51 -6.48
CA THR A 456 -8.53 -5.92 -6.62
C THR A 456 -8.15 -6.15 -8.08
N GLU A 457 -8.96 -6.92 -8.81
CA GLU A 457 -8.74 -7.21 -10.23
C GLU A 457 -8.66 -5.95 -11.10
N ARG A 458 -9.37 -4.87 -10.73
CA ARG A 458 -9.40 -3.61 -11.51
C ARG A 458 -8.10 -2.82 -11.43
N TYR A 459 -7.45 -2.80 -10.26
CA TYR A 459 -6.27 -1.94 -10.06
C TYR A 459 -4.96 -2.71 -10.03
N GLN A 460 -4.99 -4.04 -9.90
CA GLN A 460 -3.81 -4.90 -9.98
C GLN A 460 -2.96 -4.65 -11.25
N PRO A 461 -3.53 -4.48 -12.46
CA PRO A 461 -2.76 -4.26 -13.70
C PRO A 461 -2.01 -2.92 -13.78
N LEU A 462 -2.35 -1.94 -12.94
CA LEU A 462 -1.74 -0.61 -12.97
C LEU A 462 -0.21 -0.71 -12.83
N SER A 463 0.53 0.17 -13.48
CA SER A 463 1.99 0.23 -13.31
C SER A 463 2.40 1.16 -12.16
N SER A 464 1.55 2.13 -11.79
CA SER A 464 1.87 3.09 -10.74
C SER A 464 1.50 2.58 -9.34
N PHE A 465 2.51 2.44 -8.48
CA PHE A 465 2.32 2.17 -7.06
C PHE A 465 1.37 3.13 -6.37
N SER A 466 1.55 4.44 -6.58
CA SER A 466 0.72 5.46 -5.93
C SER A 466 -0.76 5.30 -6.30
N GLN A 467 -1.03 4.88 -7.53
CA GLN A 467 -2.39 4.63 -8.01
C GLN A 467 -2.98 3.36 -7.36
N LYS A 468 -2.21 2.26 -7.31
CA LYS A 468 -2.62 1.03 -6.60
C LYS A 468 -2.94 1.29 -5.14
N LEU A 469 -2.08 2.04 -4.44
CA LEU A 469 -2.27 2.35 -3.03
C LEU A 469 -3.52 3.21 -2.79
N ARG A 470 -3.81 4.16 -3.70
CA ARG A 470 -5.04 4.97 -3.66
C ARG A 470 -6.30 4.11 -3.86
N PHE A 471 -6.29 3.15 -4.78
CA PHE A 471 -7.40 2.20 -4.94
C PHE A 471 -7.62 1.35 -3.68
N LEU A 472 -6.55 0.79 -3.13
CA LEU A 472 -6.59 0.01 -1.88
C LEU A 472 -7.22 0.81 -0.75
N ILE A 473 -6.73 2.03 -0.48
CA ILE A 473 -7.18 2.83 0.67
C ILE A 473 -8.55 3.49 0.42
N ASP A 474 -8.70 4.19 -0.71
CA ASP A 474 -9.86 5.05 -0.93
C ASP A 474 -11.13 4.27 -1.34
N ILE A 475 -10.98 3.02 -1.77
CA ILE A 475 -12.08 2.16 -2.21
C ILE A 475 -12.13 0.88 -1.37
N GLN A 476 -11.13 0.01 -1.46
CA GLN A 476 -11.21 -1.34 -0.86
C GLN A 476 -11.31 -1.29 0.67
N ILE A 477 -10.40 -0.59 1.35
CA ILE A 477 -10.44 -0.38 2.81
C ILE A 477 -11.69 0.40 3.21
N THR A 478 -12.10 1.39 2.41
CA THR A 478 -13.33 2.16 2.69
C THR A 478 -14.58 1.27 2.71
N ILE A 479 -14.68 0.25 1.86
CA ILE A 479 -15.79 -0.72 1.85
C ILE A 479 -15.70 -1.66 3.05
N PHE A 480 -14.50 -2.12 3.40
CA PHE A 480 -14.28 -2.88 4.63
C PHE A 480 -14.73 -2.11 5.86
N ASP A 481 -14.38 -0.82 5.97
CA ASP A 481 -14.77 0.05 7.07
C ASP A 481 -16.29 0.22 7.16
N GLN A 482 -16.97 0.50 6.03
CA GLN A 482 -18.43 0.63 6.04
C GLN A 482 -19.14 -0.67 6.46
N PHE A 483 -18.65 -1.82 5.99
CA PHE A 483 -19.22 -3.09 6.41
C PHE A 483 -18.91 -3.41 7.88
N HIS A 484 -17.73 -3.03 8.37
CA HIS A 484 -17.38 -3.16 9.79
C HIS A 484 -18.32 -2.34 10.65
N GLU A 485 -18.53 -1.07 10.31
CA GLU A 485 -19.47 -0.17 11.01
C GLU A 485 -20.89 -0.73 11.03
N ARG A 486 -21.35 -1.35 9.93
CA ARG A 486 -22.64 -2.03 9.87
C ARG A 486 -22.71 -3.20 10.85
N LEU A 487 -21.70 -4.07 10.87
CA LEU A 487 -21.64 -5.22 11.78
C LEU A 487 -21.55 -4.77 13.25
N HIS A 488 -20.73 -3.75 13.53
CA HIS A 488 -20.62 -3.15 14.85
C HIS A 488 -21.95 -2.55 15.31
N SER A 489 -22.62 -1.78 14.45
CA SER A 489 -23.93 -1.19 14.74
C SER A 489 -25.01 -2.25 14.98
N ALA A 490 -24.96 -3.38 14.26
CA ALA A 490 -25.87 -4.50 14.50
C ALA A 490 -25.65 -5.15 15.88
N LEU A 491 -24.40 -5.26 16.33
CA LEU A 491 -24.07 -5.76 17.66
C LEU A 491 -24.54 -4.79 18.75
N GLU A 492 -24.29 -3.49 18.59
CA GLU A 492 -24.76 -2.46 19.54
C GLU A 492 -26.29 -2.41 19.62
N ALA A 493 -26.98 -2.53 18.48
CA ALA A 493 -28.44 -2.60 18.45
C ALA A 493 -28.97 -3.81 19.26
N TYR A 494 -28.34 -4.97 19.13
CA TYR A 494 -28.68 -6.14 19.94
C TYR A 494 -28.49 -5.88 21.44
N LEU A 495 -27.36 -5.29 21.84
CA LEU A 495 -27.08 -4.97 23.23
C LEU A 495 -28.06 -3.95 23.81
N ALA A 496 -28.41 -2.92 23.03
CA ALA A 496 -29.40 -1.93 23.42
C ALA A 496 -30.77 -2.58 23.67
N MET A 497 -31.24 -3.42 22.74
CA MET A 497 -32.53 -4.11 22.84
C MET A 497 -32.60 -5.12 24.00
N THR A 498 -31.47 -5.74 24.36
CA THR A 498 -31.40 -6.73 25.45
C THR A 498 -31.06 -6.11 26.82
N SER A 499 -30.84 -4.80 26.90
CA SER A 499 -30.62 -4.08 28.15
C SER A 499 -31.92 -3.90 28.96
N ALA A 500 -31.82 -3.78 30.29
CA ALA A 500 -32.99 -3.60 31.17
C ALA A 500 -33.77 -2.31 30.84
N ILE A 501 -33.06 -1.25 30.45
CA ILE A 501 -33.65 0.03 30.04
C ILE A 501 -34.21 -0.07 28.62
N GLY A 502 -33.52 -0.72 27.69
CA GLY A 502 -33.99 -0.91 26.31
C GLY A 502 -35.28 -1.72 26.22
N ARG A 503 -35.41 -2.79 27.02
CA ARG A 503 -36.65 -3.59 27.13
C ARG A 503 -37.87 -2.78 27.59
N THR A 504 -37.66 -1.76 28.42
CA THR A 504 -38.75 -0.94 28.98
C THR A 504 -39.08 0.27 28.10
N VAL A 505 -38.10 0.84 27.41
CA VAL A 505 -38.26 2.07 26.62
C VAL A 505 -38.69 1.82 25.18
N GLN A 506 -38.23 0.74 24.53
CA GLN A 506 -38.48 0.51 23.10
C GLN A 506 -39.70 -0.37 22.79
N GLY A 507 -40.39 -0.89 23.82
CA GLY A 507 -41.55 -1.79 23.62
C GLY A 507 -41.22 -3.02 22.76
N ALA A 508 -39.94 -3.38 22.64
CA ALA A 508 -39.49 -4.48 21.81
C ALA A 508 -40.09 -5.78 22.35
N ASP A 509 -40.69 -6.57 21.45
CA ASP A 509 -41.29 -7.84 21.80
C ASP A 509 -40.18 -8.80 22.28
N ALA A 510 -40.05 -8.96 23.60
CA ALA A 510 -38.93 -9.66 24.24
C ALA A 510 -38.76 -11.10 23.69
N ALA A 511 -39.86 -11.71 23.25
CA ALA A 511 -39.89 -13.02 22.61
C ALA A 511 -39.13 -13.09 21.26
N SER A 512 -38.95 -11.96 20.56
CA SER A 512 -38.29 -11.90 19.24
C SER A 512 -36.75 -11.80 19.31
N ILE A 513 -36.19 -11.66 20.52
CA ILE A 513 -34.77 -11.43 20.78
C ILE A 513 -34.20 -12.46 21.78
N GLU A 514 -35.06 -13.26 22.40
CA GLU A 514 -34.67 -14.35 23.29
C GLU A 514 -34.38 -15.66 22.54
N GLY A 515 -33.57 -16.52 23.16
CA GLY A 515 -33.22 -17.84 22.62
C GLY A 515 -32.50 -17.80 21.27
N VAL A 516 -32.89 -18.71 20.37
CA VAL A 516 -32.23 -18.92 19.07
C VAL A 516 -32.26 -17.66 18.19
N ALA A 517 -33.33 -16.85 18.23
CA ALA A 517 -33.43 -15.63 17.43
C ALA A 517 -32.37 -14.58 17.84
N GLY A 518 -32.08 -14.46 19.13
CA GLY A 518 -31.00 -13.61 19.64
C GLY A 518 -29.62 -14.13 19.24
N LEU A 519 -29.41 -15.44 19.39
CA LEU A 519 -28.16 -16.10 18.98
C LEU A 519 -27.92 -15.97 17.48
N GLU A 520 -28.95 -16.07 16.65
CA GLU A 520 -28.82 -15.89 15.21
C GLU A 520 -28.31 -14.49 14.86
N ARG A 521 -28.84 -13.44 15.50
CA ARG A 521 -28.35 -12.06 15.29
C ARG A 521 -26.88 -11.91 15.65
N LEU A 522 -26.46 -12.53 16.75
CA LEU A 522 -25.05 -12.53 17.17
C LEU A 522 -24.16 -13.33 16.22
N CYS A 523 -24.62 -14.50 15.76
CA CYS A 523 -23.90 -15.34 14.80
C CYS A 523 -23.72 -14.65 13.44
N ARG A 524 -24.69 -13.83 12.99
CA ARG A 524 -24.54 -13.01 11.78
C ARG A 524 -23.34 -12.07 11.88
N VAL A 525 -23.15 -11.40 13.02
CA VAL A 525 -22.02 -10.51 13.28
C VAL A 525 -20.72 -11.31 13.42
N PHE A 526 -20.70 -12.31 14.30
CA PHE A 526 -19.53 -13.13 14.57
C PHE A 526 -19.00 -13.81 13.30
N GLY A 527 -19.87 -14.51 12.56
CA GLY A 527 -19.48 -15.25 11.37
C GLY A 527 -19.03 -14.36 10.21
N SER A 528 -19.70 -13.22 10.01
CA SER A 528 -19.26 -12.25 8.99
C SER A 528 -17.92 -11.62 9.36
N ALA A 529 -17.71 -11.33 10.66
CA ALA A 529 -16.46 -10.74 11.12
C ALA A 529 -15.28 -11.72 10.99
N GLU A 530 -15.48 -12.98 11.39
CA GLU A 530 -14.48 -14.04 11.25
C GLU A 530 -14.12 -14.34 9.79
N TYR A 531 -15.14 -14.37 8.92
CA TYR A 531 -14.94 -14.64 7.50
C TYR A 531 -14.07 -13.57 6.83
N LEU A 532 -14.37 -12.28 7.05
CA LEU A 532 -13.61 -11.19 6.44
C LEU A 532 -12.23 -10.97 7.11
N GLU A 533 -12.11 -11.22 8.42
CA GLU A 533 -10.80 -11.29 9.10
C GLU A 533 -9.89 -12.31 8.40
N LYS A 534 -10.38 -13.54 8.19
CA LYS A 534 -9.61 -14.60 7.54
C LYS A 534 -9.26 -14.26 6.08
N LYS A 535 -10.21 -13.69 5.32
CA LYS A 535 -9.94 -13.26 3.94
C LYS A 535 -8.84 -12.20 3.85
N MET A 536 -8.81 -11.24 4.77
CA MET A 536 -7.72 -10.26 4.85
C MET A 536 -6.39 -10.91 5.25
N GLU A 537 -6.39 -11.89 6.16
CA GLU A 537 -5.19 -12.67 6.48
C GLU A 537 -4.68 -13.46 5.28
N ASP A 538 -5.58 -14.06 4.48
CA ASP A 538 -5.23 -14.78 3.25
C ASP A 538 -4.66 -13.81 2.19
N TRP A 539 -5.31 -12.67 1.95
CA TRP A 539 -4.83 -11.63 1.01
C TRP A 539 -3.49 -11.03 1.40
N SER A 540 -3.22 -10.86 2.69
CA SER A 540 -1.90 -10.42 3.17
C SER A 540 -0.75 -11.35 2.73
N ASN A 541 -1.05 -12.59 2.34
CA ASN A 541 -0.08 -13.56 1.84
C ASN A 541 -0.10 -13.75 0.31
N GLU A 542 -0.99 -13.06 -0.42
CA GLU A 542 -1.00 -13.13 -1.89
C GLU A 542 0.13 -12.29 -2.49
N VAL A 543 0.71 -12.81 -3.58
CA VAL A 543 1.90 -12.23 -4.25
C VAL A 543 1.73 -10.73 -4.51
N PHE A 544 0.58 -10.34 -5.06
CA PHE A 544 0.29 -8.96 -5.39
C PHE A 544 0.36 -8.02 -4.17
N PHE A 545 -0.28 -8.39 -3.05
CA PHE A 545 -0.29 -7.57 -1.84
C PHE A 545 1.06 -7.59 -1.12
N VAL A 546 1.80 -8.71 -1.17
CA VAL A 546 3.16 -8.81 -0.64
C VAL A 546 4.12 -7.90 -1.41
N GLU A 547 4.02 -7.86 -2.75
CA GLU A 547 4.79 -6.94 -3.60
C GLU A 547 4.44 -5.49 -3.30
N LEU A 548 3.15 -5.15 -3.22
CA LEU A 548 2.69 -3.81 -2.88
C LEU A 548 3.14 -3.38 -1.48
N TRP A 549 3.14 -4.29 -0.51
CA TRP A 549 3.67 -4.06 0.84
C TRP A 549 5.18 -3.82 0.85
N THR A 550 5.93 -4.63 0.09
CA THR A 550 7.39 -4.51 -0.01
C THR A 550 7.77 -3.18 -0.63
N GLU A 551 7.11 -2.80 -1.72
CA GLU A 551 7.33 -1.51 -2.38
C GLU A 551 6.97 -0.34 -1.45
N LEU A 552 5.87 -0.45 -0.67
CA LEU A 552 5.50 0.54 0.34
C LEU A 552 6.61 0.71 1.37
N GLN A 553 7.16 -0.40 1.90
CA GLN A 553 8.25 -0.34 2.88
C GLN A 553 9.51 0.32 2.29
N ASP A 554 9.89 -0.03 1.07
CA ASP A 554 11.08 0.52 0.44
C ASP A 554 10.95 2.01 0.15
N ARG A 555 9.77 2.46 -0.31
CA ARG A 555 9.47 3.89 -0.48
C ARG A 555 9.53 4.64 0.84
N VAL A 556 8.97 4.09 1.92
CA VAL A 556 9.03 4.72 3.26
C VAL A 556 10.47 4.78 3.77
N ARG A 557 11.29 3.76 3.54
CA ARG A 557 12.73 3.75 3.90
C ARG A 557 13.53 4.80 3.15
N GLN A 558 13.23 5.01 1.86
CA GLN A 558 13.89 6.02 1.03
C GLN A 558 13.49 7.45 1.43
N ASN A 559 12.37 7.61 2.15
CA ASN A 559 11.79 8.91 2.49
C ASN A 559 12.22 9.45 3.87
N LYS A 560 13.17 8.78 4.54
CA LYS A 560 13.63 9.06 5.92
C LYS A 560 14.12 10.50 6.15
N ASP A 561 14.68 11.14 5.12
CA ASP A 561 15.29 12.48 5.24
C ASP A 561 14.51 13.57 4.50
N GLY A 562 13.43 13.21 3.80
CA GLY A 562 12.82 14.07 2.76
C GLY A 562 11.47 14.70 3.09
N GLY A 563 10.75 14.19 4.10
CA GLY A 563 9.39 14.65 4.43
C GLY A 563 8.39 14.55 3.27
N LYS A 564 8.67 13.75 2.24
CA LYS A 564 7.79 13.64 1.06
C LYS A 564 6.63 12.70 1.38
N ASN A 565 5.57 12.81 0.59
CA ASN A 565 4.46 11.86 0.65
C ASN A 565 4.87 10.50 0.09
N VAL A 566 4.27 9.43 0.61
CA VAL A 566 4.56 8.05 0.18
C VAL A 566 3.92 7.73 -1.17
N ALA A 567 2.70 8.23 -1.36
CA ALA A 567 1.94 8.12 -2.59
C ALA A 567 1.09 9.38 -2.80
N GLY A 568 1.41 10.17 -3.82
CA GLY A 568 0.65 11.38 -4.14
C GLY A 568 0.59 12.37 -2.97
N THR A 569 -0.60 12.56 -2.39
CA THR A 569 -0.83 13.45 -1.24
C THR A 569 -0.80 12.74 0.12
N MET A 570 -0.62 11.41 0.17
CA MET A 570 -0.71 10.63 1.42
C MET A 570 0.60 10.66 2.21
N SER A 571 0.52 11.11 3.46
CA SER A 571 1.64 11.06 4.40
C SER A 571 1.87 9.62 4.90
N ILE A 572 3.04 9.36 5.48
CA ILE A 572 3.35 8.07 6.11
C ILE A 572 2.33 7.74 7.21
N ALA A 573 1.92 8.74 8.00
CA ALA A 573 0.95 8.57 9.07
C ALA A 573 -0.44 8.19 8.55
N ASP A 574 -0.88 8.81 7.45
CA ASP A 574 -2.17 8.48 6.82
C ASP A 574 -2.18 7.02 6.35
N VAL A 575 -1.11 6.58 5.68
CA VAL A 575 -0.97 5.20 5.21
C VAL A 575 -0.91 4.21 6.38
N ALA A 576 -0.11 4.51 7.41
CA ALA A 576 0.05 3.64 8.57
C ALA A 576 -1.27 3.46 9.36
N SER A 577 -2.09 4.52 9.42
CA SER A 577 -3.39 4.48 10.10
C SER A 577 -4.43 3.58 9.41
N ARG A 578 -4.27 3.34 8.10
CA ARG A 578 -5.19 2.54 7.29
C ARG A 578 -4.68 1.13 7.02
N THR A 579 -3.36 0.96 6.94
CA THR A 579 -2.72 -0.31 6.59
C THR A 579 -2.13 -1.01 7.82
N SER A 580 -0.95 -0.59 8.26
CA SER A 580 -0.27 -1.16 9.43
C SER A 580 0.64 -0.16 10.13
N GLN A 581 0.64 -0.19 11.47
CA GLN A 581 1.54 0.62 12.30
C GLN A 581 3.02 0.22 12.12
N ALA A 582 3.31 -0.97 11.56
CA ALA A 582 4.67 -1.37 11.21
C ALA A 582 5.33 -0.41 10.20
N VAL A 583 4.52 0.32 9.41
CA VAL A 583 5.00 1.37 8.50
C VAL A 583 5.68 2.51 9.27
N ASN A 584 5.12 2.94 10.41
CA ASN A 584 5.70 3.98 11.27
C ASN A 584 6.97 3.51 11.98
N ASN A 585 6.99 2.26 12.46
CA ASN A 585 8.08 1.73 13.28
C ASN A 585 9.38 1.48 12.50
N ASN A 586 9.33 1.41 11.17
CA ASN A 586 10.55 1.32 10.33
C ASN A 586 11.31 2.65 10.21
N HIS A 587 10.77 3.75 10.75
CA HIS A 587 11.44 5.05 10.85
C HIS A 587 12.56 5.05 11.91
N ASP A 588 12.52 4.15 12.91
CA ASP A 588 13.34 4.23 14.13
C ASP A 588 14.30 3.03 14.33
N ARG A 589 15.03 2.64 13.26
CA ARG A 589 16.04 1.56 13.30
C ARG A 589 17.38 1.99 13.94
N SER A 590 17.34 2.71 15.07
CA SER A 590 18.54 2.88 15.91
C SER A 590 18.74 1.71 16.90
N THR A 591 17.71 0.89 17.12
CA THR A 591 17.76 -0.27 18.02
C THR A 591 17.45 -1.55 17.26
N GLY A 592 18.40 -2.47 17.17
CA GLY A 592 18.34 -3.76 16.45
C GLY A 592 17.33 -4.79 17.00
N ALA A 593 16.13 -4.36 17.39
CA ALA A 593 15.00 -5.24 17.66
C ALA A 593 14.33 -5.63 16.33
N SER A 594 13.97 -6.91 16.20
CA SER A 594 13.25 -7.49 15.06
C SER A 594 12.19 -6.53 14.51
N SER A 595 12.29 -6.17 13.23
CA SER A 595 11.23 -5.42 12.55
C SER A 595 9.90 -6.13 12.78
N SER A 596 8.92 -5.44 13.34
CA SER A 596 7.55 -5.96 13.42
C SER A 596 7.13 -6.34 12.01
N GLU A 597 6.98 -7.64 11.76
CA GLU A 597 6.41 -8.16 10.52
C GLU A 597 4.97 -7.68 10.50
N GLY A 598 4.66 -6.77 9.57
CA GLY A 598 3.31 -6.28 9.33
C GLY A 598 2.90 -6.60 7.90
N ALA A 599 1.62 -6.40 7.59
CA ALA A 599 1.03 -6.56 6.27
C ALA A 599 0.03 -5.43 5.96
N LEU A 600 -0.39 -5.32 4.69
CA LEU A 600 -1.22 -4.20 4.23
C LEU A 600 -2.58 -4.09 4.94
N PHE A 601 -3.17 -5.20 5.37
CA PHE A 601 -4.52 -5.21 5.95
C PHE A 601 -4.53 -5.28 7.48
N ASP A 602 -3.39 -5.20 8.18
CA ASP A 602 -3.31 -5.47 9.62
C ASP A 602 -4.31 -4.67 10.47
N GLU A 603 -4.42 -3.35 10.25
CA GLU A 603 -5.33 -2.52 11.06
C GLU A 603 -6.78 -2.91 10.82
N THR A 604 -7.16 -3.07 9.55
CA THR A 604 -8.52 -3.47 9.16
C THR A 604 -8.85 -4.87 9.67
N ALA A 605 -7.98 -5.84 9.48
CA ALA A 605 -8.12 -7.20 10.01
C ALA A 605 -8.21 -7.22 11.54
N SER A 606 -7.42 -6.38 12.22
CA SER A 606 -7.48 -6.25 13.67
C SER A 606 -8.81 -5.67 14.17
N ALA A 607 -9.42 -4.74 13.43
CA ALA A 607 -10.74 -4.19 13.75
C ALA A 607 -11.83 -5.25 13.66
N TYR A 608 -11.79 -6.08 12.62
CA TYR A 608 -12.67 -7.24 12.46
C TYR A 608 -12.44 -8.30 13.54
N ARG A 609 -11.18 -8.59 13.89
CA ARG A 609 -10.82 -9.48 15.00
C ARG A 609 -11.38 -9.01 16.33
N ARG A 610 -11.26 -7.72 16.66
CA ARG A 610 -11.85 -7.12 17.87
C ARG A 610 -13.37 -7.33 17.91
N LEU A 611 -14.05 -7.13 16.79
CA LEU A 611 -15.49 -7.33 16.67
C LEU A 611 -15.87 -8.81 16.81
N ARG A 612 -15.12 -9.73 16.20
CA ARG A 612 -15.28 -11.19 16.35
C ARG A 612 -15.18 -11.61 17.81
N LEU A 613 -14.09 -11.26 18.49
CA LEU A 613 -13.86 -11.63 19.90
C LEU A 613 -14.93 -11.07 20.83
N ARG A 614 -15.36 -9.81 20.60
CA ARG A 614 -16.44 -9.19 21.37
C ARG A 614 -17.77 -9.93 21.16
N SER A 615 -18.10 -10.25 19.91
CA SER A 615 -19.33 -10.97 19.57
C SER A 615 -19.36 -12.36 20.21
N GLU A 616 -18.23 -13.08 20.20
CA GLU A 616 -18.10 -14.39 20.84
C GLU A 616 -18.32 -14.35 22.36
N SER A 617 -17.76 -13.33 23.02
CA SER A 617 -17.97 -13.10 24.45
C SER A 617 -19.45 -12.88 24.76
N ILE A 618 -20.15 -12.11 23.92
CA ILE A 618 -21.58 -11.83 24.08
C ILE A 618 -22.44 -13.07 23.81
N ILE A 619 -22.09 -13.90 22.81
CA ILE A 619 -22.74 -15.21 22.57
C ILE A 619 -22.61 -16.08 23.83
N THR A 620 -21.40 -16.21 24.37
CA THR A 620 -21.12 -17.00 25.56
C THR A 620 -21.92 -16.51 26.77
N SER A 621 -21.95 -15.19 27.00
CA SER A 621 -22.70 -14.56 28.09
C SER A 621 -24.21 -14.77 27.93
N THR A 622 -24.73 -14.62 26.71
CA THR A 622 -26.17 -14.79 26.40
C THR A 622 -26.60 -16.23 26.68
N LEU A 623 -25.89 -17.20 26.10
CA LEU A 623 -26.18 -18.63 26.31
C LEU A 623 -26.07 -19.01 27.80
N THR A 624 -25.04 -18.52 28.50
CA THR A 624 -24.89 -18.74 29.95
C THR A 624 -26.05 -18.16 30.75
N SER A 625 -26.50 -16.96 30.41
CA SER A 625 -27.64 -16.31 31.07
C SER A 625 -28.95 -17.08 30.84
N ASN A 626 -29.20 -17.51 29.60
CA ASN A 626 -30.38 -18.29 29.23
C ASN A 626 -30.45 -19.59 30.03
N VAL A 627 -29.35 -20.35 30.05
CA VAL A 627 -29.27 -21.63 30.78
C VAL A 627 -29.41 -21.43 32.29
N ARG A 628 -28.75 -20.41 32.88
CA ARG A 628 -28.91 -20.10 34.31
C ARG A 628 -30.35 -19.73 34.66
N SER A 629 -31.02 -18.96 33.80
CA SER A 629 -32.44 -18.63 34.00
C SER A 629 -33.30 -19.89 33.94
N ALA A 630 -33.03 -20.79 33.00
CA ALA A 630 -33.73 -22.07 32.83
C ALA A 630 -33.45 -23.08 33.97
N LEU A 631 -32.31 -22.97 34.67
CA LEU A 631 -31.96 -23.78 35.85
C LEU A 631 -32.57 -23.27 37.17
N LYS A 632 -33.21 -22.08 37.19
CA LYS A 632 -33.83 -21.53 38.41
C LYS A 632 -34.91 -22.43 39.03
N PRO A 633 -35.84 -23.04 38.28
CA PRO A 633 -36.82 -23.97 38.84
C PRO A 633 -36.13 -25.16 39.52
N TYR A 634 -35.17 -25.78 38.85
CA TYR A 634 -34.40 -26.91 39.38
C TYR A 634 -33.65 -26.58 40.68
N SER A 635 -33.08 -25.37 40.79
CA SER A 635 -32.40 -24.95 42.04
C SER A 635 -33.33 -24.78 43.26
N ARG A 636 -34.65 -24.81 43.07
CA ARG A 636 -35.64 -24.72 44.16
C ARG A 636 -36.13 -26.09 44.63
N VAL A 637 -35.72 -27.18 43.97
CA VAL A 637 -36.04 -28.54 44.41
C VAL A 637 -35.38 -28.79 45.77
N SER A 638 -36.18 -29.14 46.77
CA SER A 638 -35.74 -29.35 48.16
C SER A 638 -35.98 -30.78 48.66
N THR A 639 -36.45 -31.68 47.80
CA THR A 639 -36.83 -33.06 48.16
C THR A 639 -35.64 -34.03 48.18
N TRP A 640 -34.40 -33.53 48.02
CA TRP A 640 -33.17 -34.32 47.90
C TRP A 640 -32.90 -35.30 49.05
N ALA A 641 -33.33 -34.98 50.28
CA ALA A 641 -33.19 -35.87 51.44
C ALA A 641 -34.34 -36.90 51.58
N SER A 642 -35.45 -36.73 50.85
CA SER A 642 -36.71 -37.45 51.04
C SER A 642 -37.18 -38.23 49.81
N ILE A 643 -36.33 -38.36 48.78
CA ILE A 643 -36.66 -39.15 47.59
C ILE A 643 -36.79 -40.62 47.98
N ALA A 644 -37.92 -41.24 47.65
CA ALA A 644 -38.19 -42.65 47.94
C ALA A 644 -37.23 -43.57 47.18
N THR A 645 -36.82 -44.67 47.81
CA THR A 645 -35.97 -45.69 47.20
C THR A 645 -36.69 -46.37 46.04
N SER A 646 -36.15 -46.22 44.84
CA SER A 646 -36.61 -46.93 43.64
C SER A 646 -35.69 -48.13 43.42
N ASN A 647 -36.22 -49.36 43.46
CA ASN A 647 -35.45 -50.61 43.32
C ASN A 647 -35.02 -50.93 41.88
N THR A 648 -34.82 -49.92 41.04
CA THR A 648 -34.54 -50.10 39.60
C THR A 648 -33.06 -49.93 39.29
N THR A 649 -32.44 -50.95 38.73
CA THR A 649 -31.06 -51.01 38.22
C THR A 649 -30.85 -50.26 36.89
N ALA A 650 -31.71 -49.29 36.57
CA ALA A 650 -31.72 -48.54 35.30
C ALA A 650 -31.43 -47.04 35.54
N PRO A 651 -30.98 -46.27 34.51
CA PRO A 651 -30.82 -44.83 34.63
C PRO A 651 -32.14 -44.19 35.09
N LEU A 652 -32.09 -43.38 36.14
CA LEU A 652 -33.26 -42.70 36.67
C LEU A 652 -33.75 -41.66 35.64
N PRO A 653 -35.06 -41.51 35.41
CA PRO A 653 -35.55 -40.45 34.53
C PRO A 653 -35.17 -39.06 35.11
N PRO A 654 -34.89 -38.06 34.28
CA PRO A 654 -34.47 -36.74 34.74
C PRO A 654 -35.61 -36.04 35.52
N THR A 655 -35.23 -35.27 36.54
CA THR A 655 -36.14 -34.44 37.33
C THR A 655 -36.91 -33.48 36.42
N SER A 656 -38.24 -33.40 36.58
CA SER A 656 -39.10 -32.61 35.68
C SER A 656 -38.75 -31.12 35.66
N ASP A 657 -38.24 -30.55 36.77
CA ASP A 657 -37.79 -29.15 36.86
C ASP A 657 -36.49 -28.85 36.08
N LEU A 658 -35.77 -29.89 35.63
CA LEU A 658 -34.59 -29.77 34.76
C LEU A 658 -34.96 -29.64 33.28
N ALA A 659 -36.18 -30.05 32.91
CA ALA A 659 -36.65 -30.06 31.52
C ALA A 659 -36.52 -28.70 30.79
N PRO A 660 -36.78 -27.53 31.43
CA PRO A 660 -36.55 -26.23 30.80
C PRO A 660 -35.08 -26.03 30.39
N ALA A 661 -34.13 -26.37 31.26
CA ALA A 661 -32.71 -26.20 30.98
C ALA A 661 -32.22 -27.16 29.88
N MET A 662 -32.66 -28.42 29.91
CA MET A 662 -32.35 -29.39 28.85
C MET A 662 -32.88 -28.95 27.49
N ARG A 663 -34.11 -28.42 27.44
CA ARG A 663 -34.69 -27.88 26.21
C ARG A 663 -33.87 -26.69 25.69
N THR A 664 -33.55 -25.71 26.54
CA THR A 664 -32.73 -24.55 26.17
C THR A 664 -31.37 -24.98 25.61
N LEU A 665 -30.66 -25.87 26.32
CA LEU A 665 -29.37 -26.39 25.88
C LEU A 665 -29.47 -27.10 24.53
N SER A 666 -30.45 -28.00 24.36
CA SER A 666 -30.65 -28.71 23.09
C SER A 666 -30.90 -27.72 21.94
N THR A 667 -31.85 -26.81 22.08
CA THR A 667 -32.24 -25.91 20.98
C THR A 667 -31.15 -24.92 20.60
N GLU A 668 -30.50 -24.31 21.59
CA GLU A 668 -29.50 -23.27 21.36
C GLU A 668 -28.19 -23.88 20.85
N ILE A 669 -27.74 -25.01 21.41
CA ILE A 669 -26.50 -25.67 20.99
C ILE A 669 -26.65 -26.31 19.60
N THR A 670 -27.79 -26.91 19.27
CA THR A 670 -28.05 -27.43 17.91
C THR A 670 -28.06 -26.32 16.87
N PHE A 671 -28.56 -25.13 17.21
CA PHE A 671 -28.43 -23.98 16.31
C PHE A 671 -26.97 -23.55 16.15
N LEU A 672 -26.25 -23.37 17.26
CA LEU A 672 -24.85 -22.94 17.23
C LEU A 672 -23.94 -23.95 16.53
N SER A 673 -24.20 -25.26 16.66
CA SER A 673 -23.42 -26.30 15.99
C SER A 673 -23.56 -26.30 14.46
N ARG A 674 -24.64 -25.71 13.95
CA ARG A 674 -24.84 -25.49 12.51
C ARG A 674 -24.25 -24.17 12.01
N ALA A 675 -24.17 -23.16 12.88
CA ALA A 675 -23.76 -21.81 12.51
C ALA A 675 -22.26 -21.53 12.75
N LEU A 676 -21.64 -22.19 13.73
CA LEU A 676 -20.27 -21.93 14.17
C LEU A 676 -19.31 -23.03 13.73
N GLY A 677 -18.07 -22.65 13.45
CA GLY A 677 -16.98 -23.59 13.22
C GLY A 677 -16.58 -24.33 14.51
N VAL A 678 -15.81 -25.41 14.33
CA VAL A 678 -15.48 -26.35 15.41
C VAL A 678 -14.78 -25.68 16.60
N ALA A 679 -13.81 -24.80 16.34
CA ALA A 679 -13.02 -24.15 17.37
C ALA A 679 -13.83 -23.17 18.25
N PRO A 680 -14.55 -22.17 17.68
CA PRO A 680 -15.37 -21.26 18.49
C PRO A 680 -16.51 -22.00 19.21
N LEU A 681 -17.15 -22.99 18.56
CA LEU A 681 -18.20 -23.79 19.19
C LEU A 681 -17.68 -24.49 20.46
N ARG A 682 -16.55 -25.20 20.38
CA ARG A 682 -15.96 -25.87 21.54
C ARG A 682 -15.60 -24.88 22.66
N ARG A 683 -15.08 -23.71 22.31
CA ARG A 683 -14.69 -22.67 23.28
C ARG A 683 -15.90 -22.15 24.05
N ILE A 684 -16.97 -21.78 23.34
CA ILE A 684 -18.21 -21.28 23.93
C ILE A 684 -18.85 -22.34 24.84
N ILE A 685 -18.98 -23.58 24.35
CA ILE A 685 -19.68 -24.64 25.08
C ILE A 685 -18.93 -25.05 26.34
N ARG A 686 -17.59 -25.09 26.29
CA ARG A 686 -16.77 -25.33 27.49
C ARG A 686 -17.03 -24.28 28.57
N GLN A 687 -17.09 -23.00 28.20
CA GLN A 687 -17.38 -21.92 29.17
C GLN A 687 -18.79 -22.03 29.76
N VAL A 688 -19.77 -22.39 28.93
CA VAL A 688 -21.16 -22.61 29.38
C VAL A 688 -21.25 -23.79 30.34
N LEU A 689 -20.59 -24.92 30.03
CA LEU A 689 -20.53 -26.10 30.90
C LEU A 689 -19.87 -25.77 32.24
N LEU A 690 -18.77 -25.02 32.26
CA LEU A 690 -18.14 -24.55 33.50
C LEU A 690 -19.10 -23.65 34.31
N ALA A 691 -19.85 -22.77 33.64
CA ALA A 691 -20.83 -21.93 34.31
C ALA A 691 -22.02 -22.73 34.88
N ILE A 692 -22.44 -23.82 34.22
CA ILE A 692 -23.43 -24.77 34.72
C ILE A 692 -22.89 -25.50 35.95
N GLN A 693 -21.65 -26.01 35.89
CA GLN A 693 -20.96 -26.62 37.02
C GLN A 693 -20.98 -25.70 38.24
N THR A 694 -20.56 -24.44 38.08
CA THR A 694 -20.57 -23.46 39.18
C THR A 694 -21.99 -23.22 39.72
N TYR A 695 -22.98 -23.17 38.84
CA TYR A 695 -24.38 -22.95 39.24
C TYR A 695 -24.92 -24.13 40.06
N LEU A 696 -24.75 -25.37 39.56
CA LEU A 696 -25.20 -26.58 40.23
C LEU A 696 -24.47 -26.81 41.55
N TRP A 697 -23.16 -26.57 41.58
CA TRP A 697 -22.37 -26.59 42.80
C TRP A 697 -22.97 -25.68 43.87
N SER A 698 -23.14 -24.39 43.55
CA SER A 698 -23.48 -23.35 44.52
C SER A 698 -24.95 -23.29 44.92
N ASN A 699 -25.86 -23.83 44.10
CA ASN A 699 -27.30 -23.71 44.32
C ASN A 699 -27.99 -25.05 44.59
N VAL A 700 -27.39 -26.18 44.22
CA VAL A 700 -27.96 -27.51 44.45
C VAL A 700 -27.08 -28.29 45.41
N LEU A 701 -25.84 -28.59 45.04
CA LEU A 701 -24.96 -29.48 45.80
C LEU A 701 -24.66 -28.93 47.21
N THR A 702 -24.21 -27.69 47.34
CA THR A 702 -23.82 -27.14 48.65
C THR A 702 -24.99 -26.67 49.51
N ARG A 703 -26.19 -26.52 48.94
CA ARG A 703 -27.38 -25.98 49.65
C ARG A 703 -28.35 -27.04 50.17
N ASN A 704 -28.18 -28.29 49.78
CA ASN A 704 -29.08 -29.37 50.14
C ASN A 704 -28.34 -30.51 50.82
N THR A 705 -29.09 -31.35 51.52
CA THR A 705 -28.64 -32.66 52.00
C THR A 705 -29.30 -33.75 51.15
N PHE A 706 -28.57 -34.84 50.91
CA PHE A 706 -28.95 -35.89 49.96
C PHE A 706 -29.06 -37.24 50.67
N SER A 707 -30.17 -37.96 50.47
CA SER A 707 -30.22 -39.39 50.74
C SER A 707 -29.47 -40.16 49.64
N ALA A 708 -29.18 -41.46 49.83
CA ALA A 708 -28.63 -42.30 48.76
C ALA A 708 -29.43 -42.21 47.44
N SER A 709 -30.76 -42.26 47.50
CA SER A 709 -31.64 -42.10 46.32
C SER A 709 -31.64 -40.68 45.77
N GLY A 710 -31.53 -39.66 46.63
CA GLY A 710 -31.37 -38.27 46.20
C GLY A 710 -30.05 -38.00 45.47
N ALA A 711 -28.96 -38.59 45.97
CA ALA A 711 -27.65 -38.55 45.32
C ALA A 711 -27.69 -39.24 43.95
N ALA A 712 -28.28 -40.45 43.87
CA ALA A 712 -28.45 -41.16 42.60
C ALA A 712 -29.27 -40.35 41.58
N GLN A 713 -30.34 -39.67 42.02
CA GLN A 713 -31.12 -38.78 41.15
C GLN A 713 -30.29 -37.59 40.65
N PHE A 714 -29.52 -36.94 41.53
CA PHE A 714 -28.67 -35.79 41.15
C PHE A 714 -27.58 -36.19 40.15
N ILE A 715 -26.96 -37.36 40.35
CA ILE A 715 -26.00 -37.95 39.40
C ILE A 715 -26.67 -38.14 38.04
N SER A 716 -27.84 -38.78 38.02
CA SER A 716 -28.56 -39.04 36.77
C SER A 716 -28.99 -37.75 36.07
N ASP A 717 -29.43 -36.73 36.81
CA ASP A 717 -29.81 -35.43 36.27
C ASP A 717 -28.64 -34.73 35.56
N VAL A 718 -27.43 -34.77 36.15
CA VAL A 718 -26.22 -34.20 35.54
C VAL A 718 -25.80 -34.98 34.30
N GLU A 719 -25.87 -36.31 34.33
CA GLU A 719 -25.59 -37.17 33.17
C GLU A 719 -26.55 -36.89 32.00
N HIS A 720 -27.85 -36.78 32.27
CA HIS A 720 -28.85 -36.43 31.26
C HIS A 720 -28.58 -35.04 30.66
N LEU A 721 -28.23 -34.05 31.50
CA LEU A 721 -27.89 -32.70 31.03
C LEU A 721 -26.65 -32.72 30.12
N CYS A 722 -25.59 -33.44 30.49
CA CYS A 722 -24.40 -33.60 29.66
C CYS A 722 -24.67 -34.37 28.38
N SER A 723 -25.50 -35.42 28.43
CA SER A 723 -25.91 -36.20 27.26
C SER A 723 -26.66 -35.34 26.23
N VAL A 724 -27.53 -34.43 26.69
CA VAL A 724 -28.20 -33.45 25.81
C VAL A 724 -27.21 -32.54 25.10
N VAL A 725 -26.17 -32.07 25.80
CA VAL A 725 -25.12 -31.25 25.19
C VAL A 725 -24.33 -32.05 24.15
N ASP A 726 -23.89 -33.27 24.51
CA ASP A 726 -23.15 -34.15 23.60
C ASP A 726 -23.97 -34.48 22.34
N ALA A 727 -25.26 -34.77 22.49
CA ALA A 727 -26.18 -35.04 21.37
C ALA A 727 -26.36 -33.80 20.47
N ALA A 728 -26.51 -32.61 21.06
CA ALA A 728 -26.65 -31.36 20.30
C ALA A 728 -25.37 -31.03 19.50
N LEU A 729 -24.19 -31.37 20.03
CA LEU A 729 -22.91 -31.22 19.34
C LEU A 729 -22.71 -32.24 18.21
N GLY A 730 -23.10 -33.50 18.44
CA GLY A 730 -22.96 -34.61 17.48
C GLY A 730 -23.82 -34.47 16.22
N SER A 731 -24.81 -33.58 16.24
CA SER A 731 -25.70 -33.30 15.09
C SER A 731 -25.13 -32.31 14.05
N GLY A 732 -24.04 -31.58 14.36
CA GLY A 732 -23.62 -30.42 13.56
C GLY A 732 -22.17 -30.41 13.05
N ALA A 733 -21.16 -30.81 13.83
CA ALA A 733 -19.77 -30.71 13.39
C ALA A 733 -18.80 -31.54 14.26
N GLY A 734 -18.36 -32.69 13.74
CA GLY A 734 -17.32 -33.55 14.33
C GLY A 734 -17.84 -34.44 15.46
N GLN A 735 -17.40 -35.72 15.45
CA GLN A 735 -17.75 -36.71 16.48
C GLN A 735 -17.41 -36.18 17.88
N ALA A 736 -18.39 -35.63 18.59
CA ALA A 736 -18.31 -35.53 20.04
C ALA A 736 -18.30 -36.96 20.57
N THR A 737 -17.19 -37.37 21.19
CA THR A 737 -17.13 -38.65 21.88
C THR A 737 -18.13 -38.59 23.04
N ALA A 738 -18.99 -39.60 23.15
CA ALA A 738 -19.92 -39.71 24.27
C ALA A 738 -19.16 -39.51 25.59
N GLY A 739 -19.63 -38.59 26.45
CA GLY A 739 -18.96 -38.25 27.70
C GLY A 739 -17.90 -37.14 27.60
N SER A 740 -17.87 -36.36 26.51
CA SER A 740 -17.00 -35.17 26.44
C SER A 740 -17.51 -34.03 27.34
N SER A 741 -18.82 -33.87 27.45
CA SER A 741 -19.41 -32.79 28.28
C SER A 741 -19.21 -33.02 29.77
N ILE A 742 -19.35 -34.26 30.25
CA ILE A 742 -19.12 -34.60 31.67
C ILE A 742 -17.66 -34.35 32.08
N LYS A 743 -16.70 -34.63 31.16
CA LYS A 743 -15.27 -34.31 31.34
C LYS A 743 -14.96 -32.81 31.31
N SER A 744 -15.89 -31.97 30.85
CA SER A 744 -15.72 -30.52 30.89
C SER A 744 -16.18 -29.92 32.22
N ILE A 745 -16.94 -30.70 33.01
CA ILE A 745 -17.42 -30.36 34.35
C ILE A 745 -16.78 -31.26 35.42
N ASN A 746 -15.47 -31.47 35.32
CA ASN A 746 -14.70 -32.40 36.16
C ASN A 746 -14.92 -32.20 37.66
N LYS A 747 -14.94 -30.95 38.14
CA LYS A 747 -15.13 -30.68 39.57
C LYS A 747 -16.48 -31.17 40.08
N LEU A 748 -17.53 -30.96 39.29
CA LEU A 748 -18.84 -31.51 39.64
C LEU A 748 -18.86 -33.02 39.48
N ALA A 749 -18.31 -33.56 38.39
CA ALA A 749 -18.27 -35.00 38.12
C ALA A 749 -17.54 -35.78 39.24
N GLU A 750 -16.39 -35.30 39.71
CA GLU A 750 -15.68 -35.92 40.84
C GLU A 750 -16.44 -35.79 42.16
N SER A 751 -17.19 -34.71 42.35
CA SER A 751 -18.04 -34.56 43.54
C SER A 751 -19.22 -35.52 43.53
N LEU A 752 -19.74 -35.83 42.34
CA LEU A 752 -20.77 -36.83 42.15
C LEU A 752 -20.26 -38.24 42.50
N ILE A 753 -18.98 -38.53 42.31
CA ILE A 753 -18.36 -39.80 42.76
C ILE A 753 -18.44 -39.90 44.30
N LEU A 754 -18.04 -38.84 45.03
CA LEU A 754 -18.12 -38.81 46.49
C LEU A 754 -19.57 -38.86 46.99
N LEU A 755 -20.46 -38.10 46.34
CA LEU A 755 -21.87 -38.09 46.70
C LEU A 755 -22.55 -39.43 46.38
N GLY A 756 -22.07 -40.18 45.39
CA GLY A 756 -22.63 -41.45 44.95
C GLY A 756 -22.14 -42.69 45.69
N LEU A 757 -21.26 -42.55 46.69
CA LEU A 757 -20.71 -43.70 47.43
C LEU A 757 -21.82 -44.53 48.08
N GLU A 758 -21.70 -45.85 47.95
CA GLU A 758 -22.67 -46.81 48.48
C GLU A 758 -22.54 -46.96 50.00
N ASN A 759 -23.68 -47.11 50.67
CA ASN A 759 -23.70 -47.41 52.09
C ASN A 759 -23.42 -48.91 52.30
N SER A 760 -22.43 -49.24 53.12
CA SER A 760 -22.02 -50.63 53.40
C SER A 760 -23.13 -51.52 54.00
N ALA A 761 -24.24 -50.93 54.47
CA ALA A 761 -25.43 -51.68 54.90
C ALA A 761 -26.19 -52.36 53.74
N ASP A 762 -26.17 -51.80 52.52
CA ASP A 762 -26.86 -52.36 51.35
C ASP A 762 -26.02 -53.42 50.61
N ALA A 763 -24.69 -53.41 50.78
CA ALA A 763 -23.79 -54.43 50.21
C ALA A 763 -24.00 -55.84 50.79
N LYS A 764 -24.71 -55.97 51.92
CA LYS A 764 -25.01 -57.27 52.55
C LYS A 764 -26.22 -58.00 51.95
N THR A 765 -26.98 -57.38 51.05
CA THR A 765 -28.21 -58.01 50.49
C THR A 765 -28.01 -58.69 49.13
N THR A 766 -26.83 -58.57 48.52
CA THR A 766 -26.52 -59.18 47.19
C THR A 766 -25.46 -60.28 47.24
N ALA A 767 -24.85 -60.56 48.39
CA ALA A 767 -23.86 -61.64 48.55
C ALA A 767 -24.48 -62.93 49.11
N THR A 768 -25.37 -63.57 48.34
CA THR A 768 -25.63 -65.02 48.47
C THR A 768 -25.73 -65.66 47.10
N THR A 769 -24.58 -65.78 46.43
CA THR A 769 -24.28 -66.92 45.53
C THR A 769 -22.79 -66.91 45.16
N GLU A 770 -22.10 -67.91 45.69
CA GLU A 770 -21.00 -68.69 45.10
C GLU A 770 -19.71 -67.99 44.64
N ASP A 771 -18.64 -68.31 45.38
CA ASP A 771 -17.23 -68.52 44.97
C ASP A 771 -16.82 -68.03 43.58
N SER A 772 -16.04 -66.95 43.55
CA SER A 772 -15.00 -66.72 42.54
C SER A 772 -13.94 -65.78 43.10
N GLU A 773 -12.74 -66.33 43.31
CA GLU A 773 -11.50 -65.55 43.41
C GLU A 773 -11.32 -64.73 42.13
N VAL A 774 -11.49 -63.41 42.20
CA VAL A 774 -11.07 -62.49 41.15
C VAL A 774 -10.45 -61.24 41.79
N ASP A 775 -9.17 -61.06 41.49
CA ASP A 775 -8.37 -59.86 41.64
C ASP A 775 -9.09 -58.65 41.00
N GLY A 776 -9.29 -57.54 41.73
CA GLY A 776 -9.77 -56.29 41.12
C GLY A 776 -10.62 -55.36 42.00
N ASP A 777 -9.98 -54.30 42.49
CA ASP A 777 -10.57 -52.95 42.67
C ASP A 777 -11.89 -52.87 43.46
N THR A 778 -11.89 -53.29 44.74
CA THR A 778 -12.99 -53.02 45.67
C THR A 778 -13.01 -51.52 45.98
N ARG A 779 -13.82 -50.75 45.25
CA ARG A 779 -14.00 -49.31 45.53
C ARG A 779 -14.42 -49.09 46.99
N PRO A 780 -13.76 -48.18 47.73
CA PRO A 780 -14.04 -47.99 49.15
C PRO A 780 -15.47 -47.45 49.35
N GLY A 781 -16.21 -48.04 50.29
CA GLY A 781 -17.60 -47.65 50.60
C GLY A 781 -17.70 -46.34 51.36
N LEU A 782 -18.92 -45.78 51.47
CA LEU A 782 -19.17 -44.45 52.06
C LEU A 782 -18.46 -44.21 53.41
N TRP A 783 -18.58 -45.15 54.36
CA TRP A 783 -18.00 -45.04 55.71
C TRP A 783 -16.49 -45.22 55.75
N GLU A 784 -15.93 -45.97 54.80
CA GLU A 784 -14.49 -46.14 54.67
C GLU A 784 -13.84 -44.85 54.15
N VAL A 785 -14.47 -44.23 53.15
CA VAL A 785 -14.04 -42.95 52.60
C VAL A 785 -14.18 -41.84 53.64
N GLU A 786 -15.29 -41.76 54.36
CA GLU A 786 -15.51 -40.79 55.44
C GLU A 786 -14.37 -40.82 56.47
N LYS A 787 -14.10 -41.99 57.05
CA LYS A 787 -13.09 -42.15 58.10
C LYS A 787 -11.69 -41.74 57.63
N ARG A 788 -11.35 -42.03 56.37
CA ARG A 788 -10.05 -41.67 55.79
C ARG A 788 -9.96 -40.19 55.40
N LEU A 789 -11.07 -39.60 54.96
CA LEU A 789 -11.14 -38.20 54.53
C LEU A 789 -11.09 -37.22 55.72
N PHE A 790 -11.68 -37.57 56.87
CA PHE A 790 -11.71 -36.73 58.08
C PHE A 790 -10.54 -36.96 59.05
N LYS A 791 -9.69 -37.97 58.85
CA LYS A 791 -8.55 -38.28 59.72
C LYS A 791 -7.47 -37.19 59.72
N ASP A 792 -6.91 -36.90 58.56
CA ASP A 792 -5.88 -35.88 58.33
C ASP A 792 -5.79 -35.57 56.82
N ASN A 793 -5.05 -34.52 56.43
CA ASN A 793 -4.95 -34.11 55.03
C ASN A 793 -4.15 -35.09 54.15
N GLU A 794 -3.23 -35.87 54.72
CA GLU A 794 -2.43 -36.84 53.97
C GLU A 794 -3.29 -38.05 53.61
N SER A 795 -4.02 -38.60 54.60
CA SER A 795 -5.03 -39.65 54.42
C SER A 795 -6.14 -39.23 53.45
N ALA A 796 -6.57 -37.96 53.50
CA ALA A 796 -7.55 -37.41 52.57
C ALA A 796 -7.04 -37.42 51.12
N ARG A 797 -5.80 -37.00 50.86
CA ARG A 797 -5.22 -37.02 49.50
C ARG A 797 -5.11 -38.43 48.94
N VAL A 798 -4.71 -39.39 49.78
CA VAL A 798 -4.58 -40.79 49.34
C VAL A 798 -5.93 -41.37 48.95
N VAL A 799 -6.98 -41.19 49.76
CA VAL A 799 -8.31 -41.74 49.43
C VAL A 799 -8.96 -41.03 48.23
N LEU A 800 -8.70 -39.73 48.02
CA LEU A 800 -9.16 -39.03 46.82
C LEU A 800 -8.44 -39.52 45.57
N ALA A 801 -7.12 -39.77 45.64
CA ALA A 801 -6.36 -40.34 44.53
C ALA A 801 -6.82 -41.77 44.18
N GLU A 802 -7.13 -42.60 45.18
CA GLU A 802 -7.71 -43.95 44.97
C GLU A 802 -9.07 -43.90 44.27
N LEU A 803 -9.87 -42.87 44.51
CA LEU A 803 -11.15 -42.63 43.84
C LEU A 803 -11.01 -41.94 42.46
N GLY A 804 -9.78 -41.62 42.03
CA GLY A 804 -9.52 -40.90 40.78
C GLY A 804 -9.96 -39.43 40.80
N ILE A 805 -9.97 -38.80 41.98
CA ILE A 805 -10.39 -37.41 42.20
C ILE A 805 -9.15 -36.52 42.25
N GLU A 806 -9.02 -35.61 41.29
CA GLU A 806 -7.84 -34.74 41.15
C GLU A 806 -8.17 -33.25 41.27
N SER A 807 -9.42 -32.85 41.02
CA SER A 807 -9.84 -31.45 40.92
C SER A 807 -10.45 -30.87 42.19
N LEU A 808 -10.79 -31.70 43.18
CA LEU A 808 -11.32 -31.27 44.48
C LEU A 808 -10.22 -31.07 45.51
N THR A 809 -10.32 -29.96 46.26
CA THR A 809 -9.52 -29.79 47.49
C THR A 809 -10.03 -30.68 48.61
N GLU A 810 -9.21 -30.95 49.63
CA GLU A 810 -9.59 -31.78 50.77
C GLU A 810 -10.79 -31.17 51.53
N ALA A 811 -10.84 -29.84 51.63
CA ALA A 811 -11.95 -29.13 52.25
C ALA A 811 -13.24 -29.26 51.45
N GLU A 812 -13.17 -29.18 50.12
CA GLU A 812 -14.33 -29.35 49.24
C GLU A 812 -14.84 -30.78 49.25
N ALA A 813 -13.95 -31.77 49.21
CA ALA A 813 -14.31 -33.18 49.29
C ALA A 813 -15.04 -33.49 50.61
N ARG A 814 -14.53 -32.99 51.75
CA ARG A 814 -15.21 -33.10 53.06
C ARG A 814 -16.58 -32.45 53.04
N SER A 815 -16.66 -31.23 52.51
CA SER A 815 -17.92 -30.49 52.43
C SER A 815 -18.98 -31.21 51.57
N VAL A 816 -18.57 -31.83 50.46
CA VAL A 816 -19.44 -32.64 49.59
C VAL A 816 -19.91 -33.90 50.33
N LEU A 817 -19.00 -34.59 51.00
CA LEU A 817 -19.34 -35.82 51.72
C LEU A 817 -20.29 -35.55 52.91
N GLU A 818 -20.12 -34.43 53.62
CA GLU A 818 -21.06 -33.94 54.65
C GLU A 818 -22.46 -33.62 54.10
N ARG A 819 -22.64 -33.48 52.78
CA ARG A 819 -23.98 -33.31 52.20
C ARG A 819 -24.78 -34.61 52.18
N ARG A 820 -24.16 -35.77 52.39
CA ARG A 820 -24.90 -37.04 52.58
C ARG A 820 -25.62 -37.02 53.93
N ALA A 821 -26.92 -37.30 53.90
CA ALA A 821 -27.77 -37.32 55.09
C ALA A 821 -27.31 -38.37 56.11
N GLU A 822 -26.59 -39.39 55.66
CA GLU A 822 -25.98 -40.42 56.51
C GLU A 822 -24.76 -39.92 57.31
N ILE A 823 -24.13 -38.81 56.89
CA ILE A 823 -22.89 -38.28 57.49
C ILE A 823 -23.13 -36.94 58.18
N GLY A 824 -23.86 -36.01 57.53
CA GLY A 824 -24.03 -34.62 57.98
C GLY A 824 -25.05 -34.39 59.10
N ASN A 825 -25.48 -35.44 59.81
CA ASN A 825 -26.44 -35.37 60.92
C ASN A 825 -25.76 -35.47 62.28
#